data_AF-A0A1V5UT70-F1
#
_entry.id   AF-A0A1V5UT70-F1
#
_cell.length_a   1.000
_cell.length_b   1.000
_cell.length_c   1.000
_cell.angle_alpha   90.00
_cell.angle_beta   90.00
_cell.angle_gamma   90.00
#
_symmetry.space_group_name_H-M   'P 1'
#
loop_
_entity.id
_entity.type
_entity.pdbx_description
1 polymer ?
#
loop_
_entity_poly.entity_id
_entity_poly.type
_entity_poly.pdbx_seq_one_letter_code
_entity_poly.pdbx_strand_id
1 'polypeptide(L)'
;MNKKWTLTLLSGLTLELCARNPFQINNQTVTAGFEEGNDSWTYSRSVDFTKPEGDLKEFLLEKSGWKQHPKHAGIRGYNGEITLKIKAPGPIAILNADATMCNYADSVRRKLVITYSLNGSDFTELASKEFGGGSGQAAGEVKLPVNRGILWLRFGRKIEEKDTNGKHGFVLFQKLSVRLSGTFAQPEKGTEKITGVSRELKNVFPTGVFWAWERTAPNAEYAKMEFWPYVEFTMKTLRDNGYDTCWFVNFPVNEQARVLNLAEKHGLRVLFNTDLLDVFYNGAGSLDCMDRLAERTAVRLGDFPALLGYVLKDEPLLPDLETCNYLYRLMKKFDPSRDSVAVVMNRQSMTFLRESVLPVVCSDIYYFGNEKSTQLPAPRPVSQKEFTNALNSFGTAAELYGKHSWFMGQMFGDVWGRHWRKGDKMIVEPGSYLHWKMPTEAESRWQVWEALRLGSKGILFYVLHPPIPLEVPPAEAKEPRQLKEVEKMDKSAKTAAGWKNQPLTGKQVEIDPGEGMVEPGGKPTKQMLATAPAMKLIRKNEALLVQRKKADFPVFFANDAQTDVSTFISSDRWLGVVVNRDLDHKRTVSVLVPNHVTKVVNLETGKSLTLARENADFRKFPLELEAGGGALFEAEFAKQPGMAFCRESFDQNSIHRLAVNKNAEIFHHGGYGADANRSLRLKGDPGEPVCVLLNLTNPKGAQRTFSVNLNARKKDGTVFCKVNGRLTNAMVKAVSSRVEGESANVMHLQNLAKGEVKKAEKSTVIQDKDFFRPAAVPVGTTALEFYLNDPKDYIEDITVWFIPE
;
A
#
# COMPACT_ATOMS: atom_id res chain seq x y z
N MET A 1 -28.54 -3.78 61.36
CA MET A 1 -29.01 -4.98 60.61
C MET A 1 -28.14 -5.10 59.35
N ASN A 2 -26.95 -5.69 59.42
CA ASN A 2 -26.64 -7.13 59.26
C ASN A 2 -27.19 -7.76 57.97
N LYS A 3 -26.33 -7.88 56.95
CA LYS A 3 -25.79 -9.17 56.49
C LYS A 3 -24.64 -8.96 55.49
N LYS A 4 -23.42 -9.19 55.99
CA LYS A 4 -22.23 -9.51 55.19
C LYS A 4 -22.51 -10.79 54.40
N TRP A 5 -22.32 -10.76 53.08
CA TRP A 5 -22.10 -11.96 52.29
C TRP A 5 -20.62 -12.02 51.93
N THR A 6 -19.95 -12.96 52.58
CA THR A 6 -18.61 -13.43 52.31
C THR A 6 -18.64 -14.14 50.95
N LEU A 7 -18.05 -13.56 49.92
CA LEU A 7 -17.78 -14.26 48.66
C LEU A 7 -16.49 -15.07 48.88
N THR A 8 -16.67 -16.33 49.23
CA THR A 8 -15.57 -17.30 49.37
C THR A 8 -14.99 -17.58 47.99
N LEU A 9 -13.66 -17.49 47.90
CA LEU A 9 -12.84 -17.94 46.79
C LEU A 9 -13.29 -19.32 46.27
N LEU A 10 -13.85 -19.34 45.08
CA LEU A 10 -13.74 -20.46 44.15
C LEU A 10 -12.74 -20.02 43.08
N SER A 11 -11.45 -20.13 43.42
CA SER A 11 -10.38 -20.30 42.44
C SER A 11 -10.57 -21.68 41.79
N GLY A 12 -11.59 -21.79 40.93
CA GLY A 12 -11.66 -22.87 39.97
C GLY A 12 -10.46 -22.71 39.05
N LEU A 13 -9.54 -23.67 39.08
CA LEU A 13 -8.57 -23.87 38.02
C LEU A 13 -9.31 -23.85 36.67
N THR A 14 -9.33 -22.71 35.99
CA THR A 14 -9.27 -22.72 34.55
C THR A 14 -7.89 -23.25 34.22
N LEU A 15 -7.78 -24.58 34.13
CA LEU A 15 -6.80 -25.20 33.24
C LEU A 15 -7.08 -24.57 31.87
N GLU A 16 -6.38 -23.49 31.55
CA GLU A 16 -6.08 -23.15 30.17
C GLU A 16 -5.36 -24.38 29.61
N LEU A 17 -6.13 -25.34 29.11
CA LEU A 17 -5.67 -26.24 28.08
C LEU A 17 -5.24 -25.32 26.95
N CYS A 18 -3.96 -24.93 26.94
CA CYS A 18 -3.32 -24.29 25.82
C CYS A 18 -3.69 -25.13 24.60
N ALA A 19 -4.60 -24.64 23.77
CA ALA A 19 -5.05 -25.36 22.59
C ALA A 19 -3.81 -25.67 21.76
N ARG A 20 -3.41 -26.95 21.74
CA ARG A 20 -2.27 -27.41 20.96
C ARG A 20 -2.59 -27.11 19.50
N ASN A 21 -1.61 -26.60 18.75
CA ASN A 21 -1.81 -26.34 17.33
C ASN A 21 -2.17 -27.67 16.64
N PRO A 22 -3.22 -27.74 15.81
CA PRO A 22 -3.57 -28.99 15.12
C PRO A 22 -2.47 -29.42 14.15
N PHE A 23 -2.34 -30.73 13.94
CA PHE A 23 -1.51 -31.26 12.85
C PHE A 23 -2.22 -31.02 11.51
N GLN A 24 -1.51 -30.40 10.56
CA GLN A 24 -2.06 -30.02 9.26
C GLN A 24 -1.17 -30.48 8.11
N ILE A 25 -1.79 -30.85 6.99
CA ILE A 25 -1.13 -31.07 5.71
C ILE A 25 -1.80 -30.18 4.68
N ASN A 26 -1.01 -29.33 4.00
CA ASN A 26 -1.49 -28.35 3.03
C ASN A 26 -2.66 -27.52 3.57
N ASN A 27 -2.51 -27.01 4.80
CA ASN A 27 -3.51 -26.26 5.58
C ASN A 27 -4.81 -27.01 5.92
N GLN A 28 -4.93 -28.29 5.55
CA GLN A 28 -6.04 -29.16 5.96
C GLN A 28 -5.69 -29.83 7.29
N THR A 29 -6.58 -29.75 8.26
CA THR A 29 -6.41 -30.44 9.56
C THR A 29 -6.59 -31.94 9.37
N VAL A 30 -5.61 -32.73 9.79
CA VAL A 30 -5.61 -34.18 9.63
C VAL A 30 -5.59 -34.85 11.00
N THR A 31 -6.61 -35.66 11.28
CA THR A 31 -6.71 -36.46 12.51
C THR A 31 -6.35 -37.92 12.28
N ALA A 32 -6.58 -38.43 11.07
CA ALA A 32 -6.31 -39.83 10.73
C ALA A 32 -4.80 -40.12 10.76
N GLY A 33 -4.40 -41.08 11.60
CA GLY A 33 -3.00 -41.50 11.73
C GLY A 33 -2.14 -40.60 12.62
N PHE A 34 -2.72 -39.57 13.25
CA PHE A 34 -2.06 -38.74 14.25
C PHE A 34 -2.34 -39.27 15.65
N GLU A 35 -1.30 -39.46 16.46
CA GLU A 35 -1.39 -39.95 17.83
C GLU A 35 -0.62 -39.01 18.78
N GLU A 36 -1.25 -38.62 19.89
CA GLU A 36 -0.63 -37.80 20.92
C GLU A 36 -0.16 -38.68 22.10
N GLY A 37 1.10 -38.52 22.49
CA GLY A 37 1.62 -38.95 23.78
C GLY A 37 1.62 -37.81 24.80
N ASN A 38 2.27 -38.02 25.94
CA ASN A 38 2.35 -37.00 27.00
C ASN A 38 3.13 -35.75 26.54
N ASP A 39 4.36 -35.95 26.03
CA ASP A 39 5.26 -34.88 25.56
C ASP A 39 5.66 -35.03 24.08
N SER A 40 5.12 -36.05 23.41
CA SER A 40 5.45 -36.40 22.03
C SER A 40 4.21 -36.61 21.18
N TRP A 41 4.40 -36.61 19.87
CA TRP A 41 3.36 -36.93 18.90
C TRP A 41 3.95 -37.76 17.77
N THR A 42 3.11 -38.57 17.14
CA THR A 42 3.44 -39.33 15.92
C THR A 42 2.37 -39.09 14.86
N TYR A 43 2.77 -39.20 13.60
CA TYR A 43 1.87 -39.20 12.47
C TYR A 43 2.28 -40.31 11.51
N SER A 44 1.32 -41.11 11.02
CA SER A 44 1.56 -42.17 10.05
C SER A 44 0.44 -42.24 9.03
N ARG A 45 0.78 -42.14 7.75
CA ARG A 45 -0.18 -42.22 6.63
C ARG A 45 0.41 -43.01 5.49
N SER A 46 -0.39 -43.88 4.90
CA SER A 46 -0.06 -44.60 3.66
C SER A 46 -1.21 -44.45 2.68
N VAL A 47 -0.88 -44.16 1.43
CA VAL A 47 -1.85 -43.90 0.36
C VAL A 47 -1.53 -44.81 -0.82
N ASP A 48 -2.58 -45.42 -1.35
CA ASP A 48 -2.54 -46.34 -2.49
C ASP A 48 -3.25 -45.68 -3.68
N PHE A 49 -2.46 -45.21 -4.64
CA PHE A 49 -2.94 -44.55 -5.86
C PHE A 49 -3.52 -45.52 -6.88
N THR A 50 -3.44 -46.83 -6.65
CA THR A 50 -4.07 -47.82 -7.53
C THR A 50 -5.58 -47.93 -7.29
N LYS A 51 -6.08 -47.31 -6.22
CA LYS A 51 -7.52 -47.26 -5.92
C LYS A 51 -8.18 -46.05 -6.61
N PRO A 52 -9.51 -46.09 -6.83
CA PRO A 52 -10.27 -44.91 -7.25
C PRO A 52 -9.93 -43.71 -6.37
N GLU A 53 -10.00 -42.51 -6.96
CA GLU A 53 -9.75 -41.25 -6.28
C GLU A 53 -10.55 -41.21 -4.97
N GLY A 54 -9.86 -41.51 -3.86
CA GLY A 54 -10.40 -41.32 -2.52
C GLY A 54 -10.34 -39.85 -2.15
N ASP A 55 -10.94 -39.48 -1.02
CA ASP A 55 -10.81 -38.12 -0.49
C ASP A 55 -9.35 -37.90 -0.01
N LEU A 56 -8.49 -37.47 -0.94
CA LEU A 56 -7.08 -37.12 -0.75
C LEU A 56 -6.87 -35.61 -0.88
N LYS A 57 -7.85 -34.82 -0.41
CA LYS A 57 -7.81 -33.35 -0.47
C LYS A 57 -6.54 -32.78 0.16
N GLU A 58 -6.00 -33.43 1.18
CA GLU A 58 -4.77 -33.02 1.85
C GLU A 58 -3.53 -33.05 0.93
N PHE A 59 -3.58 -33.75 -0.22
CA PHE A 59 -2.47 -33.86 -1.16
C PHE A 59 -2.49 -32.82 -2.31
N LEU A 60 -3.58 -32.05 -2.49
CA LEU A 60 -3.76 -31.04 -3.56
C LEU A 60 -3.40 -31.53 -4.98
N LEU A 61 -3.76 -32.78 -5.28
CA LEU A 61 -3.43 -33.45 -6.54
C LEU A 61 -4.19 -32.89 -7.73
N GLU A 62 -3.56 -32.91 -8.91
CA GLU A 62 -4.22 -32.49 -10.15
C GLU A 62 -5.08 -33.60 -10.74
N LYS A 63 -6.30 -33.26 -11.15
CA LYS A 63 -7.18 -34.20 -11.86
C LYS A 63 -6.53 -34.75 -13.14
N SER A 64 -5.77 -33.93 -13.86
CA SER A 64 -5.01 -34.31 -15.06
C SER A 64 -3.88 -35.30 -14.79
N GLY A 65 -3.38 -35.33 -13.54
CA GLY A 65 -2.33 -36.24 -13.09
C GLY A 65 -2.83 -37.66 -12.89
N TRP A 66 -4.10 -37.87 -12.54
CA TRP A 66 -4.67 -39.21 -12.45
C TRP A 66 -4.75 -39.87 -13.83
N LYS A 67 -4.16 -41.06 -13.95
CA LYS A 67 -4.15 -41.85 -15.19
C LYS A 67 -4.75 -43.22 -14.94
N GLN A 68 -5.50 -43.68 -15.94
CA GLN A 68 -5.95 -45.06 -16.06
C GLN A 68 -5.83 -45.48 -17.52
N HIS A 69 -5.19 -46.61 -17.78
CA HIS A 69 -5.03 -47.11 -19.14
C HIS A 69 -6.37 -47.64 -19.68
N PRO A 70 -6.78 -47.30 -20.91
CA PRO A 70 -8.11 -47.64 -21.42
C PRO A 70 -8.34 -49.15 -21.59
N LYS A 71 -7.28 -49.93 -21.83
CA LYS A 71 -7.36 -51.39 -22.05
C LYS A 71 -6.90 -52.24 -20.87
N HIS A 72 -6.23 -51.64 -19.88
CA HIS A 72 -5.58 -52.38 -18.80
C HIS A 72 -5.90 -51.70 -17.47
N ALA A 73 -7.00 -52.12 -16.83
CA ALA A 73 -7.49 -51.50 -15.61
C ALA A 73 -6.47 -51.48 -14.45
N GLY A 74 -5.50 -52.42 -14.45
CA GLY A 74 -4.41 -52.46 -13.49
C GLY A 74 -3.32 -51.40 -13.69
N ILE A 75 -3.27 -50.74 -14.86
CA ILE A 75 -2.34 -49.63 -15.12
C ILE A 75 -3.05 -48.33 -14.74
N ARG A 76 -2.85 -47.93 -13.49
CA ARG A 76 -3.44 -46.71 -12.94
C ARG A 76 -2.61 -46.13 -11.80
N GLY A 77 -2.81 -44.85 -11.53
CA GLY A 77 -2.09 -44.13 -10.49
C GLY A 77 -1.99 -42.64 -10.78
N TYR A 78 -1.09 -41.97 -10.07
CA TYR A 78 -0.88 -40.54 -10.21
C TYR A 78 0.41 -40.23 -10.96
N ASN A 79 0.29 -39.49 -12.06
CA ASN A 79 1.39 -38.96 -12.85
C ASN A 79 1.56 -37.46 -12.57
N GLY A 80 2.40 -37.13 -11.59
CA GLY A 80 2.76 -35.74 -11.27
C GLY A 80 3.71 -35.69 -10.08
N GLU A 81 4.28 -34.53 -9.80
CA GLU A 81 4.96 -34.30 -8.52
C GLU A 81 3.91 -34.15 -7.40
N ILE A 82 4.22 -34.67 -6.22
CA ILE A 82 3.38 -34.55 -5.02
C ILE A 82 4.18 -33.76 -3.99
N THR A 83 3.65 -32.60 -3.57
CA THR A 83 4.25 -31.77 -2.51
C THR A 83 3.31 -31.73 -1.30
N LEU A 84 3.85 -32.06 -0.13
CA LEU A 84 3.17 -31.95 1.16
C LEU A 84 3.84 -30.85 1.97
N LYS A 85 3.07 -29.85 2.38
CA LYS A 85 3.46 -28.93 3.45
C LYS A 85 2.83 -29.39 4.75
N ILE A 86 3.66 -29.87 5.66
CA ILE A 86 3.25 -30.36 6.96
C ILE A 86 3.46 -29.26 7.99
N LYS A 87 2.46 -29.05 8.84
CA LYS A 87 2.51 -28.18 10.02
C LYS A 87 2.14 -28.98 11.24
N ALA A 88 3.13 -29.23 12.09
CA ALA A 88 3.03 -30.05 13.27
C ALA A 88 2.78 -29.19 14.54
N PRO A 89 2.26 -29.80 15.62
CA PRO A 89 2.06 -29.13 16.92
C PRO A 89 3.35 -28.69 17.63
N GLY A 90 4.52 -29.09 17.12
CA GLY A 90 5.83 -28.73 17.63
C GLY A 90 6.94 -29.23 16.70
N PRO A 91 8.22 -29.16 17.13
CA PRO A 91 9.36 -29.59 16.31
C PRO A 91 9.23 -31.04 15.83
N ILE A 92 9.52 -31.26 14.54
CA ILE A 92 9.56 -32.61 13.95
C ILE A 92 10.95 -33.19 14.19
N ALA A 93 11.05 -34.31 14.89
CA ALA A 93 12.33 -34.93 15.23
C ALA A 93 12.78 -35.97 14.20
N ILE A 94 11.85 -36.79 13.69
CA ILE A 94 12.14 -37.88 12.75
C ILE A 94 11.17 -37.79 11.57
N LEU A 95 11.72 -37.94 10.37
CA LEU A 95 10.99 -38.12 9.12
C LEU A 95 11.36 -39.47 8.52
N ASN A 96 10.36 -40.29 8.26
CA ASN A 96 10.47 -41.53 7.48
C ASN A 96 9.45 -41.48 6.35
N ALA A 97 9.89 -41.72 5.11
CA ALA A 97 9.00 -41.72 3.96
C ALA A 97 9.42 -42.76 2.93
N ASP A 98 8.42 -43.37 2.29
CA ASP A 98 8.59 -44.29 1.18
C ASP A 98 7.63 -43.98 0.04
N ALA A 99 8.06 -44.28 -1.19
CA ALA A 99 7.24 -44.17 -2.37
C ALA A 99 7.56 -45.28 -3.37
N THR A 100 6.53 -45.74 -4.07
CA THR A 100 6.64 -46.69 -5.18
C THR A 100 6.08 -46.05 -6.44
N MET A 101 6.85 -46.12 -7.52
CA MET A 101 6.46 -45.63 -8.84
C MET A 101 6.65 -46.74 -9.88
N CYS A 102 5.71 -46.86 -10.81
CA CYS A 102 5.81 -47.80 -11.92
C CYS A 102 5.89 -47.06 -13.25
N ASN A 103 6.78 -47.51 -14.13
CA ASN A 103 6.80 -47.09 -15.52
C ASN A 103 6.15 -48.15 -16.40
N TYR A 104 4.97 -47.84 -16.92
CA TYR A 104 4.25 -48.65 -17.89
C TYR A 104 4.35 -48.09 -19.32
N ALA A 105 4.98 -46.92 -19.50
CA ALA A 105 5.01 -46.22 -20.76
C ALA A 105 6.12 -46.73 -21.69
N ASP A 106 7.30 -47.03 -21.13
CA ASP A 106 8.50 -47.40 -21.88
C ASP A 106 9.55 -48.07 -20.97
N SER A 107 10.77 -48.25 -21.49
CA SER A 107 11.93 -48.77 -20.75
C SER A 107 12.97 -47.68 -20.40
N VAL A 108 12.64 -46.40 -20.58
CA VAL A 108 13.55 -45.27 -20.31
C VAL A 108 13.83 -45.21 -18.81
N ARG A 109 15.11 -45.13 -18.43
CA ARG A 109 15.52 -45.04 -17.04
C ARG A 109 15.20 -43.66 -16.47
N ARG A 110 14.53 -43.64 -15.33
CA ARG A 110 14.15 -42.43 -14.57
C ARG A 110 14.54 -42.61 -13.11
N LYS A 111 14.74 -41.49 -12.41
CA LYS A 111 15.10 -41.48 -10.99
C LYS A 111 13.90 -41.01 -10.17
N LEU A 112 13.28 -41.92 -9.42
CA LEU A 112 12.33 -41.58 -8.35
C LEU A 112 13.10 -40.89 -7.23
N VAL A 113 12.59 -39.76 -6.73
CA VAL A 113 13.22 -38.97 -5.67
C VAL A 113 12.20 -38.60 -4.59
N ILE A 114 12.63 -38.70 -3.34
CA ILE A 114 11.95 -38.15 -2.17
C ILE A 114 12.87 -37.07 -1.62
N THR A 115 12.39 -35.84 -1.51
CA THR A 115 13.16 -34.72 -0.99
C THR A 115 12.39 -33.99 0.09
N TYR A 116 13.10 -33.36 1.03
CA TYR A 116 12.48 -32.58 2.09
C TYR A 116 13.15 -31.23 2.28
N SER A 117 12.43 -30.27 2.84
CA SER A 117 12.94 -28.94 3.17
C SER A 117 12.31 -28.42 4.46
N LEU A 118 13.11 -27.74 5.29
CA LEU A 118 12.65 -27.09 6.51
C LEU A 118 12.34 -25.60 6.31
N ASN A 119 12.70 -25.04 5.16
CA ASN A 119 12.48 -23.64 4.81
C ASN A 119 11.68 -23.46 3.51
N GLY A 120 11.28 -24.56 2.88
CA GLY A 120 10.49 -24.57 1.64
C GLY A 120 11.27 -24.21 0.38
N SER A 121 12.57 -23.92 0.47
CA SER A 121 13.43 -23.58 -0.68
C SER A 121 14.57 -24.58 -0.89
N ASP A 122 15.29 -24.93 0.17
CA ASP A 122 16.47 -25.79 0.08
C ASP A 122 16.04 -27.23 0.31
N PHE A 123 15.91 -28.01 -0.76
CA PHE A 123 15.48 -29.41 -0.72
C PHE A 123 16.67 -30.36 -0.63
N THR A 124 16.67 -31.20 0.40
CA THR A 124 17.64 -32.28 0.60
C THR A 124 17.05 -33.60 0.12
N GLU A 125 17.83 -34.41 -0.60
CA GLU A 125 17.42 -35.76 -1.01
C GLU A 125 17.35 -36.66 0.24
N LEU A 126 16.17 -37.21 0.52
CA LEU A 126 15.95 -38.20 1.58
C LEU A 126 16.26 -39.61 1.05
N ALA A 127 15.75 -39.92 -0.14
CA ALA A 127 15.93 -41.20 -0.79
C ALA A 127 15.75 -41.08 -2.30
N SER A 128 16.35 -41.99 -3.05
CA SER A 128 16.10 -42.09 -4.47
C SER A 128 16.34 -43.48 -5.04
N LYS A 129 15.71 -43.77 -6.18
CA LYS A 129 15.83 -45.05 -6.88
C LYS A 129 15.72 -44.87 -8.38
N GLU A 130 16.70 -45.39 -9.12
CA GLU A 130 16.57 -45.53 -10.58
C GLU A 130 15.70 -46.73 -10.95
N PHE A 131 14.86 -46.56 -11.96
CA PHE A 131 14.00 -47.59 -12.52
C PHE A 131 13.80 -47.36 -14.03
N GLY A 132 13.75 -48.43 -14.81
CA GLY A 132 13.47 -48.41 -16.26
C GLY A 132 12.02 -48.78 -16.50
N GLY A 133 11.78 -49.97 -17.08
CA GLY A 133 10.46 -50.61 -17.07
C GLY A 133 10.15 -51.26 -15.71
N GLY A 134 8.88 -51.30 -15.32
CA GLY A 134 8.43 -51.89 -14.06
C GLY A 134 8.47 -50.91 -12.87
N SER A 135 8.59 -51.43 -11.65
CA SER A 135 8.46 -50.65 -10.40
C SER A 135 9.81 -50.24 -9.80
N GLY A 136 9.92 -48.99 -9.36
CA GLY A 136 10.97 -48.50 -8.47
C GLY A 136 10.41 -48.12 -7.10
N GLN A 137 11.13 -48.46 -6.03
CA GLN A 137 10.81 -48.06 -4.66
C GLN A 137 11.97 -47.27 -4.05
N ALA A 138 11.66 -46.10 -3.49
CA ALA A 138 12.58 -45.30 -2.69
C ALA A 138 12.04 -45.21 -1.27
N ALA A 139 12.91 -45.37 -0.27
CA ALA A 139 12.56 -45.23 1.14
C ALA A 139 13.75 -44.64 1.89
N GLY A 140 13.49 -43.75 2.85
CA GLY A 140 14.54 -43.12 3.65
C GLY A 140 14.03 -42.63 4.99
N GLU A 141 14.96 -42.48 5.93
CA GLU A 141 14.72 -41.97 7.28
C GLU A 141 15.80 -40.96 7.63
N VAL A 142 15.41 -39.88 8.30
CA VAL A 142 16.34 -38.84 8.76
C VAL A 142 15.90 -38.27 10.10
N LYS A 143 16.88 -37.99 10.97
CA LYS A 143 16.69 -37.14 12.14
C LYS A 143 16.84 -35.68 11.72
N LEU A 144 15.82 -34.88 11.98
CA LEU A 144 15.79 -33.48 11.60
C LEU A 144 16.41 -32.60 12.70
N PRO A 145 17.12 -31.51 12.34
CA PRO A 145 17.51 -30.50 13.31
C PRO A 145 16.28 -29.83 13.92
N VAL A 146 16.48 -29.11 15.03
CA VAL A 146 15.42 -28.31 15.67
C VAL A 146 14.78 -27.39 14.64
N ASN A 147 13.45 -27.42 14.57
CA ASN A 147 12.67 -26.71 13.57
C ASN A 147 11.37 -26.18 14.16
N ARG A 148 10.70 -25.30 13.41
CA ARG A 148 9.47 -24.62 13.82
C ARG A 148 8.22 -25.52 13.71
N GLY A 149 8.38 -26.83 13.47
CA GLY A 149 7.27 -27.73 13.19
C GLY A 149 6.70 -27.62 11.78
N ILE A 150 7.43 -27.03 10.83
CA ILE A 150 7.02 -26.94 9.41
C ILE A 150 8.01 -27.73 8.56
N LEU A 151 7.48 -28.57 7.66
CA LEU A 151 8.25 -29.43 6.77
C LEU A 151 7.59 -29.48 5.39
N TRP A 152 8.37 -29.29 4.34
CA TRP A 152 7.96 -29.57 2.98
C TRP A 152 8.54 -30.91 2.55
N LEU A 153 7.70 -31.82 2.06
CA LEU A 153 8.09 -33.13 1.58
C LEU A 153 7.63 -33.26 0.12
N ARG A 154 8.55 -33.58 -0.78
CA ARG A 154 8.29 -33.76 -2.21
C ARG A 154 8.56 -35.19 -2.64
N PHE A 155 7.61 -35.74 -3.38
CA PHE A 155 7.75 -37.00 -4.09
C PHE A 155 7.70 -36.68 -5.59
N GLY A 156 8.78 -37.00 -6.28
CA GLY A 156 8.89 -36.66 -7.69
C GLY A 156 9.75 -37.65 -8.45
N ARG A 157 10.05 -37.29 -9.68
CA ARG A 157 10.97 -38.02 -10.55
C ARG A 157 11.82 -37.02 -11.29
N LYS A 158 13.08 -37.36 -11.55
CA LYS A 158 13.92 -36.58 -12.47
C LYS A 158 13.53 -36.97 -13.89
N ILE A 159 13.15 -35.96 -14.68
CA ILE A 159 12.66 -36.10 -16.04
C ILE A 159 13.48 -35.14 -16.91
N GLU A 160 13.91 -35.61 -18.07
CA GLU A 160 14.55 -34.72 -19.06
C GLU A 160 13.50 -33.83 -19.73
N GLU A 161 13.92 -32.66 -20.22
CA GLU A 161 13.01 -31.68 -20.83
C GLU A 161 12.20 -32.26 -22.00
N LYS A 162 12.78 -33.20 -22.75
CA LYS A 162 12.16 -33.84 -23.92
C LYS A 162 11.38 -35.13 -23.62
N ASP A 163 11.35 -35.59 -22.37
CA ASP A 163 10.72 -36.87 -22.00
C ASP A 163 9.20 -36.72 -21.83
N THR A 164 8.49 -36.79 -22.95
CA THR A 164 7.02 -36.67 -23.04
C THR A 164 6.29 -37.80 -22.31
N ASN A 165 6.79 -39.04 -22.39
CA ASN A 165 6.22 -40.18 -21.68
C ASN A 165 6.35 -40.02 -20.16
N GLY A 166 7.50 -39.53 -19.70
CA GLY A 166 7.73 -39.19 -18.31
C GLY A 166 6.79 -38.10 -17.84
N LYS A 167 6.49 -37.08 -18.64
CA LYS A 167 5.60 -35.96 -18.26
C LYS A 167 4.11 -36.30 -18.35
N HIS A 168 3.69 -37.05 -19.37
CA HIS A 168 2.27 -37.19 -19.72
C HIS A 168 1.77 -38.64 -19.83
N GLY A 169 2.68 -39.61 -19.89
CA GLY A 169 2.38 -41.03 -20.08
C GLY A 169 1.97 -41.77 -18.81
N PHE A 170 2.23 -43.08 -18.76
CA PHE A 170 1.90 -43.95 -17.65
C PHE A 170 3.10 -44.24 -16.74
N VAL A 171 3.77 -43.18 -16.28
CA VAL A 171 4.78 -43.23 -15.21
C VAL A 171 4.13 -42.78 -13.92
N LEU A 172 3.67 -43.75 -13.12
CA LEU A 172 2.62 -43.54 -12.11
C LEU A 172 3.12 -43.87 -10.71
N PHE A 173 2.94 -42.94 -9.77
CA PHE A 173 2.95 -43.28 -8.36
C PHE A 173 1.88 -44.35 -8.08
N GLN A 174 2.30 -45.43 -7.43
CA GLN A 174 1.43 -46.53 -6.99
C GLN A 174 1.11 -46.40 -5.50
N LYS A 175 2.12 -46.08 -4.70
CA LYS A 175 1.99 -45.98 -3.24
C LYS A 175 2.90 -44.90 -2.69
N LEU A 176 2.48 -44.23 -1.63
CA LEU A 176 3.36 -43.49 -0.73
C LEU A 176 3.08 -43.85 0.73
N SER A 177 4.06 -43.67 1.60
CA SER A 177 3.81 -43.57 3.03
C SER A 177 4.73 -42.53 3.67
N VAL A 178 4.23 -41.92 4.75
CA VAL A 178 4.93 -40.93 5.57
C VAL A 178 4.72 -41.31 7.03
N ARG A 179 5.80 -41.31 7.79
CA ARG A 179 5.81 -41.38 9.25
C ARG A 179 6.65 -40.25 9.82
N LEU A 180 6.08 -39.55 10.79
CA LEU A 180 6.72 -38.45 11.50
C LEU A 180 6.62 -38.70 12.99
N SER A 181 7.60 -38.23 13.74
CA SER A 181 7.48 -38.10 15.19
C SER A 181 8.16 -36.81 15.66
N GLY A 182 7.61 -36.22 16.71
CA GLY A 182 8.17 -35.00 17.30
C GLY A 182 7.75 -34.81 18.74
N THR A 183 8.08 -33.65 19.26
CA THR A 183 7.70 -33.22 20.61
C THR A 183 6.73 -32.04 20.53
N PHE A 184 5.93 -31.84 21.57
CA PHE A 184 5.14 -30.62 21.69
C PHE A 184 6.06 -29.43 21.94
N ALA A 185 5.73 -28.27 21.37
CA ALA A 185 6.46 -27.05 21.67
C ALA A 185 6.34 -26.76 23.18
N GLN A 186 7.46 -26.78 23.90
CA GLN A 186 7.51 -26.25 25.26
C GLN A 186 7.22 -24.75 25.17
N PRO A 187 6.37 -24.18 26.05
CA PRO A 187 6.21 -22.74 26.12
C PRO A 187 7.57 -22.12 26.43
N GLU A 188 8.19 -21.47 25.44
CA GLU A 188 9.45 -20.78 25.66
C GLU A 188 9.23 -19.70 26.73
N LYS A 189 9.85 -19.87 27.90
CA LYS A 189 9.97 -18.80 28.89
C LYS A 189 10.95 -17.77 28.31
N GLY A 190 10.44 -16.68 27.74
CA GLY A 190 11.21 -15.46 27.54
C GLY A 190 11.55 -15.04 26.10
N THR A 191 11.01 -15.70 25.08
CA THR A 191 10.97 -15.12 23.72
C THR A 191 9.62 -14.45 23.54
N GLU A 192 9.62 -13.12 23.45
CA GLU A 192 8.49 -12.39 22.89
C GLU A 192 8.19 -13.02 21.53
N LYS A 193 7.15 -13.85 21.50
CA LYS A 193 6.49 -14.24 20.28
C LYS A 193 6.25 -12.94 19.50
N ILE A 194 6.90 -12.79 18.35
CA ILE A 194 6.42 -11.90 17.29
C ILE A 194 5.13 -12.55 16.74
N THR A 195 4.10 -12.71 17.58
CA THR A 195 2.75 -13.14 17.20
C THR A 195 1.78 -11.97 17.19
N GLY A 196 2.28 -10.74 17.30
CA GLY A 196 1.47 -9.54 17.45
C GLY A 196 1.42 -8.60 16.25
N VAL A 197 2.19 -8.85 15.17
CA VAL A 197 2.06 -7.99 13.97
C VAL A 197 0.84 -8.47 13.20
N SER A 198 -0.26 -7.73 13.30
CA SER A 198 -1.43 -7.98 12.46
C SER A 198 -0.99 -8.06 11.00
N ARG A 199 -1.38 -9.15 10.33
CA ARG A 199 -1.06 -9.43 8.93
C ARG A 199 -2.04 -8.79 7.95
N GLU A 200 -2.99 -8.02 8.46
CA GLU A 200 -3.90 -7.21 7.67
C GLU A 200 -3.14 -6.00 7.11
N LEU A 201 -3.39 -5.71 5.84
CA LEU A 201 -2.66 -4.63 5.16
C LEU A 201 -2.96 -3.25 5.74
N LYS A 202 -4.11 -3.09 6.43
CA LYS A 202 -4.47 -1.84 7.12
C LYS A 202 -3.66 -1.58 8.39
N ASN A 203 -2.87 -2.53 8.87
CA ASN A 203 -2.05 -2.35 10.07
C ASN A 203 -0.56 -2.15 9.73
N VAL A 204 -0.23 -2.03 8.44
CA VAL A 204 1.13 -1.84 7.93
C VAL A 204 1.21 -0.57 7.10
N PHE A 205 2.31 0.18 7.26
CA PHE A 205 2.69 1.27 6.37
C PHE A 205 3.88 0.79 5.51
N PRO A 206 3.66 0.24 4.31
CA PRO A 206 4.77 -0.20 3.48
C PRO A 206 5.61 1.00 2.99
N THR A 207 6.93 0.90 3.11
CA THR A 207 7.88 1.74 2.38
C THR A 207 8.61 0.86 1.38
N GLY A 208 8.14 0.81 0.14
CA GLY A 208 8.55 -0.26 -0.75
C GLY A 208 8.79 0.12 -2.20
N VAL A 209 8.97 -0.93 -3.00
CA VAL A 209 9.37 -0.82 -4.40
C VAL A 209 8.77 -1.93 -5.24
N PHE A 210 8.43 -1.60 -6.50
CA PHE A 210 8.15 -2.55 -7.56
C PHE A 210 9.44 -3.18 -8.07
N TRP A 211 9.54 -4.51 -8.03
CA TRP A 211 10.70 -5.27 -8.48
C TRP A 211 10.31 -6.17 -9.67
N ALA A 212 10.55 -5.65 -10.88
CA ALA A 212 10.41 -6.40 -12.13
C ALA A 212 11.51 -7.48 -12.20
N TRP A 213 11.14 -8.75 -11.99
CA TRP A 213 12.11 -9.81 -11.78
C TRP A 213 12.98 -10.07 -13.02
N GLU A 214 12.43 -9.89 -14.21
CA GLU A 214 13.13 -10.08 -15.49
C GLU A 214 14.32 -9.13 -15.68
N ARG A 215 14.40 -8.03 -14.91
CA ARG A 215 15.52 -7.09 -14.93
C ARG A 215 16.67 -7.50 -14.00
N THR A 216 16.45 -8.47 -13.11
CA THR A 216 17.41 -8.81 -12.05
C THR A 216 18.67 -9.48 -12.59
N ALA A 217 18.52 -10.52 -13.44
CA ALA A 217 19.67 -11.26 -13.95
C ALA A 217 20.61 -10.39 -14.82
N PRO A 218 20.10 -9.58 -15.77
CA PRO A 218 20.95 -8.68 -16.52
C PRO A 218 21.68 -7.64 -15.65
N ASN A 219 21.09 -7.22 -14.54
CA ASN A 219 21.71 -6.30 -13.60
C ASN A 219 22.78 -6.99 -12.73
N ALA A 220 22.58 -8.26 -12.34
CA ALA A 220 23.60 -9.05 -11.67
C ALA A 220 24.83 -9.27 -12.56
N GLU A 221 24.61 -9.59 -13.84
CA GLU A 221 25.66 -9.69 -14.86
C GLU A 221 26.42 -8.37 -15.03
N TYR A 222 25.69 -7.25 -15.13
CA TYR A 222 26.28 -5.91 -15.22
C TYR A 222 27.15 -5.58 -13.99
N ALA A 223 26.67 -5.96 -12.79
CA ALA A 223 27.41 -5.82 -11.54
C ALA A 223 28.59 -6.81 -11.41
N LYS A 224 28.74 -7.78 -12.32
CA LYS A 224 29.69 -8.90 -12.22
C LYS A 224 29.54 -9.68 -10.91
N MET A 225 28.29 -9.88 -10.48
CA MET A 225 27.94 -10.62 -9.28
C MET A 225 27.15 -11.87 -9.63
N GLU A 226 27.37 -12.93 -8.85
CA GLU A 226 26.49 -14.09 -8.86
C GLU A 226 25.05 -13.68 -8.54
N PHE A 227 24.08 -14.33 -9.20
CA PHE A 227 22.68 -13.90 -9.20
C PHE A 227 22.07 -13.76 -7.79
N TRP A 228 22.20 -14.78 -6.95
CA TRP A 228 21.61 -14.77 -5.60
C TRP A 228 22.34 -13.85 -4.61
N PRO A 229 23.69 -13.82 -4.59
CA PRO A 229 24.42 -12.77 -3.87
C PRO A 229 24.03 -11.35 -4.30
N TYR A 230 23.75 -11.12 -5.58
CA TYR A 230 23.23 -9.84 -6.07
C TYR A 230 21.84 -9.53 -5.51
N VAL A 231 20.89 -10.49 -5.54
CA VAL A 231 19.55 -10.32 -4.96
C VAL A 231 19.64 -9.95 -3.47
N GLU A 232 20.49 -10.64 -2.71
CA GLU A 232 20.74 -10.35 -1.29
C GLU A 232 21.35 -8.96 -1.07
N PHE A 233 22.35 -8.59 -1.89
CA PHE A 233 22.95 -7.26 -1.86
C PHE A 233 21.91 -6.15 -2.09
N THR A 234 21.03 -6.33 -3.08
CA THR A 234 19.98 -5.37 -3.40
C THR A 234 18.94 -5.27 -2.28
N MET A 235 18.53 -6.40 -1.68
CA MET A 235 17.64 -6.40 -0.51
C MET A 235 18.25 -5.67 0.69
N LYS A 236 19.52 -5.92 1.00
CA LYS A 236 20.24 -5.18 2.04
C LYS A 236 20.29 -3.68 1.74
N THR A 237 20.56 -3.33 0.48
CA THR A 237 20.61 -1.94 0.02
C THR A 237 19.26 -1.23 0.20
N LEU A 238 18.14 -1.89 -0.12
CA LEU A 238 16.81 -1.37 0.18
C LEU A 238 16.62 -1.13 1.68
N ARG A 239 16.95 -2.14 2.49
CA ARG A 239 16.80 -2.08 3.94
C ARG A 239 17.58 -0.93 4.58
N ASP A 240 18.84 -0.78 4.19
CA ASP A 240 19.76 0.25 4.67
C ASP A 240 19.29 1.67 4.34
N ASN A 241 18.44 1.81 3.32
CA ASN A 241 17.86 3.08 2.87
C ASN A 241 16.42 3.30 3.34
N GLY A 242 15.94 2.51 4.31
CA GLY A 242 14.63 2.75 4.91
C GLY A 242 13.46 2.12 4.14
N TYR A 243 13.73 1.33 3.11
CA TYR A 243 12.70 0.52 2.46
C TYR A 243 12.54 -0.79 3.21
N ASP A 244 11.31 -1.28 3.29
CA ASP A 244 10.99 -2.53 3.96
C ASP A 244 10.05 -3.43 3.18
N THR A 245 9.53 -3.01 2.03
CA THR A 245 8.55 -3.79 1.28
C THR A 245 9.00 -3.96 -0.17
N CYS A 246 8.96 -5.18 -0.69
CA CYS A 246 9.25 -5.50 -2.09
C CYS A 246 8.01 -6.13 -2.72
N TRP A 247 7.53 -5.56 -3.82
CA TRP A 247 6.56 -6.23 -4.67
C TRP A 247 7.28 -6.86 -5.86
N PHE A 248 7.34 -8.20 -5.88
CA PHE A 248 7.98 -8.94 -6.96
C PHE A 248 6.96 -9.26 -8.07
N VAL A 249 7.31 -8.91 -9.30
CA VAL A 249 6.50 -9.14 -10.51
C VAL A 249 7.26 -10.01 -11.50
N ASN A 250 6.54 -10.82 -12.28
CA ASN A 250 7.11 -11.84 -13.19
C ASN A 250 8.05 -12.83 -12.49
N PHE A 251 7.78 -13.08 -11.20
CA PHE A 251 8.64 -13.87 -10.35
C PHE A 251 8.30 -15.38 -10.44
N PRO A 252 9.29 -16.26 -10.63
CA PRO A 252 9.05 -17.69 -10.77
C PRO A 252 8.53 -18.31 -9.47
N VAL A 253 7.41 -19.03 -9.57
CA VAL A 253 6.70 -19.65 -8.44
C VAL A 253 7.60 -20.54 -7.58
N ASN A 254 8.52 -21.29 -8.19
CA ASN A 254 9.40 -22.23 -7.50
C ASN A 254 10.48 -21.55 -6.63
N GLU A 255 10.75 -20.27 -6.83
CA GLU A 255 11.78 -19.53 -6.07
C GLU A 255 11.18 -18.65 -4.95
N GLN A 256 9.84 -18.57 -4.84
CA GLN A 256 9.16 -17.62 -3.94
C GLN A 256 9.56 -17.85 -2.47
N ALA A 257 9.67 -19.11 -2.05
CA ALA A 257 10.11 -19.47 -0.71
C ALA A 257 11.53 -18.96 -0.40
N ARG A 258 12.45 -19.06 -1.37
CA ARG A 258 13.84 -18.62 -1.20
C ARG A 258 13.92 -17.12 -0.96
N VAL A 259 13.16 -16.34 -1.74
CA VAL A 259 13.06 -14.88 -1.59
C VAL A 259 12.38 -14.50 -0.27
N LEU A 260 11.36 -15.23 0.18
CA LEU A 260 10.71 -14.96 1.47
C LEU A 260 11.65 -15.21 2.65
N ASN A 261 12.45 -16.29 2.61
CA ASN A 261 13.46 -16.56 3.63
C ASN A 261 14.54 -15.48 3.65
N LEU A 262 14.98 -15.02 2.48
CA LEU A 262 15.95 -13.94 2.37
C LEU A 262 15.38 -12.59 2.84
N ALA A 263 14.12 -12.31 2.52
CA ALA A 263 13.43 -11.13 3.01
C ALA A 263 13.29 -11.15 4.54
N GLU A 264 12.91 -12.29 5.14
CA GLU A 264 12.86 -12.48 6.60
C GLU A 264 14.23 -12.17 7.24
N LYS A 265 15.32 -12.71 6.67
CA LYS A 265 16.70 -12.46 7.12
C LYS A 265 17.05 -10.96 7.18
N HIS A 266 16.57 -10.17 6.22
CA HIS A 266 16.87 -8.74 6.13
C HIS A 266 15.77 -7.84 6.70
N GLY A 267 14.75 -8.41 7.34
CA GLY A 267 13.62 -7.67 7.90
C GLY A 267 12.78 -6.95 6.84
N LEU A 268 12.69 -7.53 5.64
CA LEU A 268 11.85 -7.08 4.54
C LEU A 268 10.53 -7.85 4.51
N ARG A 269 9.54 -7.20 3.93
CA ARG A 269 8.18 -7.63 3.67
C ARG A 269 8.01 -7.83 2.17
N VAL A 270 7.22 -8.81 1.77
CA VAL A 270 7.07 -9.21 0.37
C VAL A 270 5.60 -9.23 -0.04
N LEU A 271 5.32 -8.66 -1.20
CA LEU A 271 4.08 -8.80 -1.94
C LEU A 271 4.35 -9.65 -3.18
N PHE A 272 3.48 -10.62 -3.46
CA PHE A 272 3.52 -11.43 -4.67
C PHE A 272 2.18 -11.41 -5.38
N ASN A 273 2.22 -11.49 -6.71
CA ASN A 273 1.05 -11.87 -7.48
C ASN A 273 0.61 -13.29 -7.13
N THR A 274 -0.71 -13.50 -7.11
CA THR A 274 -1.31 -14.82 -6.88
C THR A 274 -1.34 -15.65 -8.17
N ASP A 275 -1.53 -16.97 -8.03
CA ASP A 275 -1.78 -17.84 -9.19
C ASP A 275 -3.11 -17.49 -9.90
N LEU A 276 -4.01 -16.74 -9.24
CA LEU A 276 -5.26 -16.26 -9.83
C LEU A 276 -5.04 -15.20 -10.92
N LEU A 277 -3.82 -14.67 -11.07
CA LEU A 277 -3.51 -13.76 -12.17
C LEU A 277 -3.78 -14.42 -13.54
N ASP A 278 -3.61 -15.74 -13.62
CA ASP A 278 -3.91 -16.54 -14.82
C ASP A 278 -5.37 -16.41 -15.27
N VAL A 279 -6.31 -16.20 -14.34
CA VAL A 279 -7.73 -16.00 -14.66
C VAL A 279 -7.95 -14.79 -15.57
N PHE A 280 -7.14 -13.73 -15.41
CA PHE A 280 -7.23 -12.54 -16.23
C PHE A 280 -6.62 -12.71 -17.62
N TYR A 281 -5.62 -13.60 -17.77
CA TYR A 281 -4.91 -13.78 -19.04
C TYR A 281 -5.48 -14.92 -19.88
N ASN A 282 -5.86 -16.02 -19.23
CA ASN A 282 -6.24 -17.27 -19.88
C ASN A 282 -7.68 -17.72 -19.55
N GLY A 283 -8.35 -17.02 -18.63
CA GLY A 283 -9.68 -17.38 -18.14
C GLY A 283 -9.65 -18.51 -17.11
N ALA A 284 -10.65 -18.56 -16.24
CA ALA A 284 -10.71 -19.55 -15.15
C ALA A 284 -11.08 -20.97 -15.62
N GLY A 285 -11.84 -21.09 -16.71
CA GLY A 285 -12.49 -22.34 -17.15
C GLY A 285 -13.61 -22.85 -16.24
N SER A 286 -13.47 -22.78 -14.90
CA SER A 286 -14.48 -23.15 -13.90
C SER A 286 -14.22 -22.47 -12.54
N LEU A 287 -15.23 -22.39 -11.67
CA LEU A 287 -15.07 -21.87 -10.31
C LEU A 287 -14.11 -22.74 -9.48
N ASP A 288 -14.20 -24.06 -9.59
CA ASP A 288 -13.30 -25.00 -8.89
C ASP A 288 -11.82 -24.79 -9.25
N CYS A 289 -11.56 -24.33 -10.48
CA CYS A 289 -10.20 -23.98 -10.89
C CYS A 289 -9.67 -22.80 -10.08
N MET A 290 -10.47 -21.75 -9.92
CA MET A 290 -10.10 -20.59 -9.10
C MET A 290 -9.88 -20.99 -7.64
N ASP A 291 -10.79 -21.80 -7.07
CA ASP A 291 -10.64 -22.30 -5.70
C ASP A 291 -9.30 -23.00 -5.51
N ARG A 292 -8.92 -23.88 -6.44
CA ARG A 292 -7.62 -24.56 -6.41
C ARG A 292 -6.43 -23.62 -6.55
N LEU A 293 -6.49 -22.62 -7.44
CA LEU A 293 -5.41 -21.65 -7.61
C LEU A 293 -5.20 -20.80 -6.34
N ALA A 294 -6.30 -20.38 -5.71
CA ALA A 294 -6.26 -19.64 -4.45
C ALA A 294 -5.71 -20.49 -3.30
N GLU A 295 -6.21 -21.72 -3.13
CA GLU A 295 -5.74 -22.66 -2.11
C GLU A 295 -4.25 -22.97 -2.28
N ARG A 296 -3.80 -23.24 -3.51
CA ARG A 296 -2.38 -23.48 -3.82
C ARG A 296 -1.50 -22.28 -3.46
N THR A 297 -1.94 -21.08 -3.80
CA THR A 297 -1.22 -19.84 -3.44
C THR A 297 -1.11 -19.71 -1.92
N ALA A 298 -2.21 -19.88 -1.19
CA ALA A 298 -2.27 -19.76 0.27
C ALA A 298 -1.41 -20.84 0.97
N VAL A 299 -1.49 -22.09 0.53
CA VAL A 299 -0.69 -23.20 1.08
C VAL A 299 0.79 -22.96 0.82
N ARG A 300 1.16 -22.53 -0.39
CA ARG A 300 2.56 -22.28 -0.75
C ARG A 300 3.18 -21.15 0.07
N LEU A 301 2.47 -20.04 0.26
CA LEU A 301 3.06 -18.80 0.76
C LEU A 301 2.62 -18.40 2.19
N GLY A 302 1.43 -18.81 2.64
CA GLY A 302 0.74 -18.25 3.80
C GLY A 302 1.41 -18.46 5.18
N ASP A 303 2.41 -19.31 5.31
CA ASP A 303 3.14 -19.46 6.59
C ASP A 303 4.45 -18.68 6.64
N PHE A 304 4.88 -18.04 5.55
CA PHE A 304 6.10 -17.24 5.56
C PHE A 304 5.87 -15.91 6.31
N PRO A 305 6.67 -15.59 7.35
CA PRO A 305 6.55 -14.34 8.10
C PRO A 305 6.76 -13.10 7.24
N ALA A 306 7.68 -13.17 6.28
CA ALA A 306 7.99 -12.06 5.38
C ALA A 306 6.87 -11.78 4.34
N LEU A 307 5.90 -12.69 4.15
CA LEU A 307 4.78 -12.43 3.24
C LEU A 307 3.81 -11.42 3.87
N LEU A 308 3.78 -10.21 3.31
CA LEU A 308 2.90 -9.13 3.74
C LEU A 308 1.47 -9.33 3.27
N GLY A 309 1.30 -9.72 2.01
CA GLY A 309 -0.01 -9.86 1.39
C GLY A 309 0.09 -10.26 -0.07
N TYR A 310 -1.07 -10.31 -0.71
CA TYR A 310 -1.20 -10.75 -2.09
C TYR A 310 -1.52 -9.59 -3.02
N VAL A 311 -0.97 -9.58 -4.23
CA VAL A 311 -1.38 -8.68 -5.30
C VAL A 311 -2.28 -9.44 -6.26
N LEU A 312 -3.53 -9.01 -6.41
CA LEU A 312 -4.49 -9.70 -7.28
C LEU A 312 -4.17 -9.45 -8.75
N LYS A 313 -3.92 -8.18 -9.09
CA LYS A 313 -3.62 -7.74 -10.45
C LYS A 313 -2.90 -6.39 -10.43
N ASP A 314 -2.02 -6.23 -11.41
CA ASP A 314 -1.43 -4.95 -11.78
C ASP A 314 -2.33 -4.29 -12.84
N GLU A 315 -2.69 -3.03 -12.62
CA GLU A 315 -3.57 -2.19 -13.44
C GLU A 315 -4.88 -2.89 -13.91
N PRO A 316 -5.72 -3.42 -12.99
CA PRO A 316 -7.03 -3.96 -13.37
C PRO A 316 -7.90 -2.86 -14.00
N LEU A 317 -8.61 -3.19 -15.08
CA LEU A 317 -9.57 -2.28 -15.69
C LEU A 317 -10.87 -2.23 -14.89
N LEU A 318 -11.73 -1.23 -15.13
CA LEU A 318 -13.05 -1.17 -14.47
C LEU A 318 -13.89 -2.45 -14.63
N PRO A 319 -13.93 -3.11 -15.81
CA PRO A 319 -14.62 -4.41 -15.95
C PRO A 319 -14.05 -5.53 -15.05
N ASP A 320 -12.81 -5.39 -14.56
CA ASP A 320 -12.19 -6.35 -13.67
C ASP A 320 -12.58 -6.16 -12.19
N LEU A 321 -13.29 -5.08 -11.82
CA LEU A 321 -13.56 -4.72 -10.43
C LEU A 321 -14.28 -5.84 -9.66
N GLU A 322 -15.38 -6.37 -10.21
CA GLU A 322 -16.12 -7.46 -9.57
C GLU A 322 -15.32 -8.77 -9.54
N THR A 323 -14.48 -9.00 -10.55
CA THR A 323 -13.53 -10.12 -10.54
C THR A 323 -12.54 -9.95 -9.39
N CYS A 324 -11.93 -8.78 -9.22
CA CYS A 324 -11.07 -8.49 -8.07
C CYS A 324 -11.79 -8.67 -6.73
N ASN A 325 -13.05 -8.25 -6.62
CA ASN A 325 -13.87 -8.45 -5.42
C ASN A 325 -14.07 -9.94 -5.11
N TYR A 326 -14.39 -10.75 -6.12
CA TYR A 326 -14.54 -12.18 -5.98
C TYR A 326 -13.22 -12.86 -5.58
N LEU A 327 -12.12 -12.54 -6.27
CA LEU A 327 -10.80 -13.10 -6.00
C LEU A 327 -10.27 -12.71 -4.60
N TYR A 328 -10.56 -11.50 -4.11
CA TYR A 328 -10.24 -11.12 -2.73
C TYR A 328 -10.94 -12.02 -1.71
N ARG A 329 -12.26 -12.19 -1.83
CA ARG A 329 -13.03 -13.07 -0.93
C ARG A 329 -12.52 -14.51 -0.99
N LEU A 330 -12.12 -14.96 -2.17
CA LEU A 330 -11.53 -16.27 -2.37
C LEU A 330 -10.18 -16.43 -1.67
N MET A 331 -9.29 -15.44 -1.76
CA MET A 331 -8.05 -15.45 -0.98
C MET A 331 -8.32 -15.43 0.52
N LYS A 332 -9.31 -14.65 1.00
CA LYS A 332 -9.72 -14.63 2.42
C LYS A 332 -10.27 -15.98 2.89
N LYS A 333 -10.90 -16.77 2.02
CA LYS A 333 -11.37 -18.13 2.35
C LYS A 333 -10.20 -19.06 2.70
N PHE A 334 -9.06 -18.95 2.02
CA PHE A 334 -7.93 -19.87 2.18
C PHE A 334 -6.76 -19.31 3.02
N ASP A 335 -6.60 -17.99 3.11
CA ASP A 335 -5.74 -17.31 4.08
C ASP A 335 -6.51 -16.16 4.74
N PRO A 336 -7.34 -16.45 5.78
CA PRO A 336 -8.12 -15.42 6.46
C PRO A 336 -7.26 -14.40 7.21
N SER A 337 -5.98 -14.70 7.45
CA SER A 337 -5.07 -13.83 8.22
C SER A 337 -4.48 -12.69 7.39
N ARG A 338 -4.45 -12.79 6.07
CA ARG A 338 -3.86 -11.79 5.17
C ARG A 338 -4.90 -11.14 4.29
N ASP A 339 -4.59 -9.94 3.83
CA ASP A 339 -5.38 -9.26 2.81
C ASP A 339 -4.70 -9.31 1.44
N SER A 340 -5.43 -8.86 0.43
CA SER A 340 -4.92 -8.62 -0.90
C SER A 340 -5.06 -7.14 -1.26
N VAL A 341 -4.24 -6.69 -2.20
CA VAL A 341 -4.25 -5.37 -2.79
C VAL A 341 -4.33 -5.48 -4.31
N ALA A 342 -4.80 -4.43 -4.95
CA ALA A 342 -4.62 -4.20 -6.38
C ALA A 342 -3.87 -2.89 -6.59
N VAL A 343 -3.01 -2.88 -7.61
CA VAL A 343 -2.35 -1.65 -8.07
C VAL A 343 -3.16 -1.14 -9.23
N VAL A 344 -3.76 0.04 -9.08
CA VAL A 344 -4.82 0.54 -9.95
C VAL A 344 -4.34 1.80 -10.65
N MET A 345 -4.55 1.88 -11.96
CA MET A 345 -4.31 3.11 -12.71
C MET A 345 -5.07 4.27 -12.10
N ASN A 346 -4.45 5.45 -12.04
CA ASN A 346 -5.04 6.66 -11.48
C ASN A 346 -6.50 6.92 -11.94
N ARG A 347 -6.80 6.70 -13.23
CA ARG A 347 -8.14 6.90 -13.82
C ARG A 347 -9.25 6.01 -13.26
N GLN A 348 -8.89 4.96 -12.49
CA GLN A 348 -9.80 3.95 -11.94
C GLN A 348 -9.71 3.87 -10.43
N SER A 349 -8.65 4.41 -9.82
CA SER A 349 -8.41 4.41 -8.37
C SER A 349 -9.62 4.88 -7.58
N MET A 350 -10.32 5.91 -8.06
CA MET A 350 -11.50 6.45 -7.39
C MET A 350 -12.62 5.40 -7.34
N THR A 351 -12.99 4.81 -8.47
CA THR A 351 -14.01 3.75 -8.50
C THR A 351 -13.61 2.56 -7.62
N PHE A 352 -12.35 2.11 -7.69
CA PHE A 352 -11.87 1.02 -6.83
C PHE A 352 -11.95 1.37 -5.33
N LEU A 353 -11.60 2.60 -4.93
CA LEU A 353 -11.72 3.06 -3.55
C LEU A 353 -13.19 3.10 -3.09
N ARG A 354 -14.14 3.45 -3.95
CA ARG A 354 -15.58 3.46 -3.62
C ARG A 354 -16.19 2.07 -3.56
N GLU A 355 -15.94 1.25 -4.58
CA GLU A 355 -16.80 0.11 -4.90
C GLU A 355 -16.14 -1.24 -4.63
N SER A 356 -14.80 -1.32 -4.58
CA SER A 356 -14.16 -2.62 -4.28
C SER A 356 -14.39 -3.06 -2.83
N VAL A 357 -14.24 -4.35 -2.55
CA VAL A 357 -14.19 -4.86 -1.17
C VAL A 357 -12.78 -4.91 -0.60
N LEU A 358 -11.78 -4.43 -1.37
CA LEU A 358 -10.39 -4.42 -0.93
C LEU A 358 -10.21 -3.43 0.23
N PRO A 359 -9.52 -3.83 1.32
CA PRO A 359 -9.28 -2.94 2.45
C PRO A 359 -8.24 -1.86 2.13
N VAL A 360 -7.42 -2.10 1.10
CA VAL A 360 -6.35 -1.22 0.62
C VAL A 360 -6.38 -1.17 -0.90
N VAL A 361 -6.21 0.03 -1.47
CA VAL A 361 -5.99 0.25 -2.90
C VAL A 361 -4.66 0.98 -3.06
N CYS A 362 -3.79 0.49 -3.95
CA CYS A 362 -2.57 1.19 -4.32
C CYS A 362 -2.81 1.92 -5.64
N SER A 363 -2.76 3.24 -5.63
CA SER A 363 -2.97 4.05 -6.85
C SER A 363 -1.66 4.30 -7.55
N ASP A 364 -1.59 4.01 -8.84
CA ASP A 364 -0.44 4.30 -9.69
C ASP A 364 -0.45 5.78 -10.13
N ILE A 365 0.54 6.58 -9.70
CA ILE A 365 0.58 8.04 -9.89
C ILE A 365 1.96 8.51 -10.39
N TYR A 366 2.18 8.45 -11.71
CA TYR A 366 3.39 8.97 -12.37
C TYR A 366 3.16 10.26 -13.15
N TYR A 367 3.27 11.40 -12.47
CA TYR A 367 2.91 12.71 -13.04
C TYR A 367 4.07 13.62 -13.44
N PHE A 368 5.32 13.21 -13.25
CA PHE A 368 6.48 13.99 -13.70
C PHE A 368 6.78 13.65 -15.16
N GLY A 369 6.00 14.25 -16.06
CA GLY A 369 6.25 14.22 -17.49
C GLY A 369 7.40 15.13 -17.92
N ASN A 370 7.95 14.87 -19.10
CA ASN A 370 8.87 15.83 -19.74
C ASN A 370 8.14 17.15 -20.05
N GLU A 371 8.86 18.28 -20.11
CA GLU A 371 8.29 19.63 -20.25
C GLU A 371 7.36 19.81 -21.45
N LYS A 372 7.55 19.02 -22.52
CA LYS A 372 6.74 19.06 -23.75
C LYS A 372 5.79 17.87 -23.89
N SER A 373 5.59 17.09 -22.83
CA SER A 373 4.66 15.97 -22.86
C SER A 373 3.24 16.45 -23.06
N THR A 374 2.49 15.80 -23.96
CA THR A 374 1.05 16.07 -24.16
C THR A 374 0.16 15.05 -23.45
N GLN A 375 0.75 13.95 -22.97
CA GLN A 375 0.03 12.85 -22.34
C GLN A 375 0.14 12.86 -20.81
N LEU A 376 1.08 13.62 -20.26
CA LEU A 376 1.38 13.66 -18.83
C LEU A 376 1.35 15.11 -18.33
N PRO A 377 1.03 15.32 -17.04
CA PRO A 377 1.14 16.65 -16.43
C PRO A 377 2.54 17.25 -16.63
N ALA A 378 2.59 18.41 -17.28
CA ALA A 378 3.79 19.21 -17.49
C ALA A 378 3.38 20.68 -17.75
N PRO A 379 4.21 21.69 -17.44
CA PRO A 379 5.51 21.61 -16.76
C PRO A 379 5.38 21.30 -15.26
N ARG A 380 6.51 21.23 -14.53
CA ARG A 380 6.60 20.85 -13.11
C ARG A 380 5.48 21.39 -12.18
N PRO A 381 5.08 22.67 -12.22
CA PRO A 381 3.98 23.16 -11.37
C PRO A 381 2.64 22.47 -11.63
N VAL A 382 2.37 22.07 -12.87
CA VAL A 382 1.19 21.28 -13.24
C VAL A 382 1.32 19.86 -12.68
N SER A 383 2.49 19.23 -12.79
CA SER A 383 2.75 17.91 -12.20
C SER A 383 2.52 17.90 -10.69
N GLN A 384 3.05 18.89 -9.97
CA GLN A 384 2.81 19.02 -8.53
C GLN A 384 1.33 19.18 -8.21
N LYS A 385 0.64 20.08 -8.93
CA LYS A 385 -0.79 20.31 -8.72
C LYS A 385 -1.61 19.03 -8.93
N GLU A 386 -1.42 18.34 -10.04
CA GLU A 386 -2.17 17.12 -10.33
C GLU A 386 -1.85 16.00 -9.33
N PHE A 387 -0.60 15.89 -8.87
CA PHE A 387 -0.19 14.93 -7.84
C PHE A 387 -0.89 15.19 -6.50
N THR A 388 -0.86 16.44 -6.03
CA THR A 388 -1.57 16.88 -4.82
C THR A 388 -3.07 16.61 -4.94
N ASN A 389 -3.68 16.96 -6.07
CA ASN A 389 -5.12 16.77 -6.29
C ASN A 389 -5.53 15.29 -6.28
N ALA A 390 -4.76 14.43 -6.94
CA ALA A 390 -5.03 12.99 -6.98
C ALA A 390 -4.92 12.36 -5.59
N LEU A 391 -3.82 12.63 -4.87
CA LEU A 391 -3.62 12.11 -3.53
C LEU A 391 -4.67 12.61 -2.54
N ASN A 392 -5.06 13.88 -2.61
CA ASN A 392 -6.12 14.41 -1.75
C ASN A 392 -7.47 13.72 -2.03
N SER A 393 -7.83 13.56 -3.31
CA SER A 393 -9.04 12.83 -3.72
C SER A 393 -9.05 11.40 -3.20
N PHE A 394 -7.94 10.67 -3.39
CA PHE A 394 -7.86 9.26 -3.01
C PHE A 394 -7.79 9.07 -1.49
N GLY A 395 -7.05 9.92 -0.78
CA GLY A 395 -7.01 9.91 0.68
C GLY A 395 -8.39 10.18 1.30
N THR A 396 -9.10 11.19 0.79
CA THR A 396 -10.45 11.55 1.24
C THR A 396 -11.45 10.43 0.95
N ALA A 397 -11.40 9.86 -0.25
CA ALA A 397 -12.24 8.71 -0.60
C ALA A 397 -11.94 7.49 0.28
N ALA A 398 -10.67 7.15 0.48
CA ALA A 398 -10.29 6.03 1.32
C ALA A 398 -10.85 6.20 2.75
N GLU A 399 -10.74 7.40 3.33
CA GLU A 399 -11.31 7.71 4.65
C GLU A 399 -12.83 7.55 4.67
N LEU A 400 -13.55 8.10 3.68
CA LEU A 400 -15.01 8.02 3.57
C LEU A 400 -15.53 6.57 3.49
N TYR A 401 -14.81 5.69 2.79
CA TYR A 401 -15.19 4.29 2.60
C TYR A 401 -14.46 3.33 3.55
N GLY A 402 -13.77 3.84 4.57
CA GLY A 402 -13.11 3.01 5.60
C GLY A 402 -11.95 2.16 5.09
N LYS A 403 -11.26 2.59 4.03
CA LYS A 403 -10.12 1.93 3.39
C LYS A 403 -8.81 2.69 3.63
N HIS A 404 -7.69 2.08 3.27
CA HIS A 404 -6.40 2.77 3.15
C HIS A 404 -6.04 3.00 1.69
N SER A 405 -5.54 4.19 1.38
CA SER A 405 -4.90 4.49 0.10
C SER A 405 -3.40 4.36 0.25
N TRP A 406 -2.81 3.50 -0.57
CA TRP A 406 -1.38 3.53 -0.88
C TRP A 406 -1.19 4.25 -2.20
N PHE A 407 0.02 4.74 -2.46
CA PHE A 407 0.37 5.25 -3.77
C PHE A 407 1.64 4.58 -4.29
N MET A 408 1.70 4.47 -5.62
CA MET A 408 2.91 4.15 -6.35
C MET A 408 3.49 5.44 -6.91
N GLY A 409 4.64 5.85 -6.39
CA GLY A 409 5.34 7.05 -6.81
C GLY A 409 6.27 6.81 -7.99
N GLN A 410 6.62 7.89 -8.69
CA GLN A 410 7.56 7.86 -9.79
C GLN A 410 9.00 7.95 -9.25
N MET A 411 9.83 6.96 -9.58
CA MET A 411 11.28 7.00 -9.39
C MET A 411 11.98 6.41 -10.62
N PHE A 412 11.52 6.86 -11.80
CA PHE A 412 12.06 6.49 -13.10
C PHE A 412 11.87 7.60 -14.13
N GLY A 413 12.62 7.51 -15.23
CA GLY A 413 12.38 8.23 -16.48
C GLY A 413 12.30 7.26 -17.64
N ASP A 414 11.68 7.66 -18.75
CA ASP A 414 11.50 6.80 -19.91
C ASP A 414 11.50 7.59 -21.22
N VAL A 415 12.08 6.99 -22.26
CA VAL A 415 12.18 7.54 -23.60
C VAL A 415 11.62 6.54 -24.59
N TRP A 416 10.62 6.98 -25.35
CA TRP A 416 10.01 6.18 -26.40
C TRP A 416 10.68 6.51 -27.72
N GLY A 417 11.78 5.80 -27.99
CA GLY A 417 12.56 5.93 -29.22
C GLY A 417 14.03 5.65 -28.99
N ARG A 418 14.85 5.91 -30.01
CA ARG A 418 16.26 5.56 -30.03
C ARG A 418 17.05 6.40 -29.04
N HIS A 419 17.75 5.72 -28.14
CA HIS A 419 18.62 6.35 -27.15
C HIS A 419 19.75 5.42 -26.72
N TRP A 420 20.81 6.00 -26.17
CA TRP A 420 21.95 5.27 -25.62
C TRP A 420 22.64 6.08 -24.53
N ARG A 421 23.42 5.42 -23.68
CA ARG A 421 24.14 6.01 -22.56
C ARG A 421 25.55 6.40 -22.98
N LYS A 422 25.91 7.66 -22.73
CA LYS A 422 27.24 8.21 -22.92
C LYS A 422 27.75 8.79 -21.60
N GLY A 423 28.55 8.02 -20.87
CA GLY A 423 29.00 8.40 -19.53
C GLY A 423 27.86 8.44 -18.53
N ASP A 424 27.67 9.58 -17.87
CA ASP A 424 26.60 9.83 -16.88
C ASP A 424 25.30 10.36 -17.53
N LYS A 425 25.27 10.51 -18.86
CA LYS A 425 24.15 11.06 -19.61
C LYS A 425 23.53 10.05 -20.56
N MET A 426 22.28 10.31 -20.91
CA MET A 426 21.56 9.59 -21.95
C MET A 426 21.38 10.50 -23.17
N ILE A 427 21.79 9.99 -24.32
CA ILE A 427 21.67 10.62 -25.61
C ILE A 427 20.42 10.09 -26.29
N VAL A 428 19.49 10.99 -26.60
CA VAL A 428 18.23 10.68 -27.29
C VAL A 428 18.33 11.16 -28.73
N GLU A 429 18.11 10.25 -29.68
CA GLU A 429 18.17 10.54 -31.11
C GLU A 429 16.89 11.25 -31.60
N PRO A 430 16.95 11.96 -32.75
CA PRO A 430 15.78 12.51 -33.41
C PRO A 430 14.69 11.45 -33.67
N GLY A 431 13.43 11.86 -33.64
CA GLY A 431 12.26 10.98 -33.84
C GLY A 431 11.78 10.28 -32.57
N SER A 432 12.38 10.57 -31.41
CA SER A 432 12.03 9.98 -30.12
C SER A 432 11.06 10.87 -29.33
N TYR A 433 10.27 10.25 -28.47
CA TYR A 433 9.40 10.94 -27.52
C TYR A 433 9.99 10.89 -26.11
N LEU A 434 10.19 12.06 -25.50
CA LEU A 434 10.57 12.20 -24.10
C LEU A 434 9.30 12.07 -23.25
N HIS A 435 9.04 10.88 -22.71
CA HIS A 435 7.77 10.56 -22.06
C HIS A 435 7.78 10.99 -20.59
N TRP A 436 8.31 10.14 -19.71
CA TRP A 436 8.54 10.45 -18.29
C TRP A 436 9.94 11.02 -18.11
N LYS A 437 10.07 12.11 -17.36
CA LYS A 437 11.40 12.58 -16.93
C LYS A 437 11.77 11.91 -15.61
N MET A 438 13.04 11.63 -15.40
CA MET A 438 13.49 11.22 -14.07
C MET A 438 13.21 12.34 -13.06
N PRO A 439 12.49 12.08 -11.95
CA PRO A 439 12.30 13.09 -10.93
C PRO A 439 13.63 13.55 -10.34
N THR A 440 13.73 14.83 -9.99
CA THR A 440 14.89 15.34 -9.25
C THR A 440 14.90 14.79 -7.82
N GLU A 441 16.00 14.99 -7.09
CA GLU A 441 16.08 14.65 -5.67
C GLU A 441 15.00 15.37 -4.85
N ALA A 442 14.73 16.64 -5.15
CA ALA A 442 13.70 17.44 -4.49
C ALA A 442 12.29 16.92 -4.81
N GLU A 443 12.00 16.61 -6.07
CA GLU A 443 10.71 16.03 -6.48
C GLU A 443 10.48 14.65 -5.84
N SER A 444 11.53 13.83 -5.74
CA SER A 444 11.48 12.51 -5.11
C SER A 444 11.16 12.62 -3.61
N ARG A 445 11.83 13.53 -2.88
CA ARG A 445 11.51 13.83 -1.48
C ARG A 445 10.09 14.37 -1.32
N TRP A 446 9.70 15.29 -2.19
CA TRP A 446 8.41 15.96 -2.11
C TRP A 446 7.25 14.98 -2.28
N GLN A 447 7.34 14.03 -3.22
CA GLN A 447 6.34 12.97 -3.40
C GLN A 447 6.05 12.22 -2.09
N VAL A 448 7.09 11.86 -1.33
CA VAL A 448 6.96 11.15 -0.04
C VAL A 448 6.25 12.01 1.00
N TRP A 449 6.72 13.25 1.18
CA TRP A 449 6.20 14.16 2.19
C TRP A 449 4.79 14.64 1.89
N GLU A 450 4.49 14.93 0.63
CA GLU A 450 3.17 15.33 0.18
C GLU A 450 2.16 14.20 0.37
N ALA A 451 2.54 12.96 0.05
CA ALA A 451 1.70 11.81 0.33
C ALA A 451 1.43 11.59 1.82
N LEU A 452 2.43 11.78 2.68
CA LEU A 452 2.21 11.76 4.13
C LEU A 452 1.23 12.85 4.57
N ARG A 453 1.42 14.08 4.06
CA ARG A 453 0.60 15.26 4.36
C ARG A 453 -0.86 15.08 3.90
N LEU A 454 -1.08 14.35 2.82
CA LEU A 454 -2.41 14.07 2.26
C LEU A 454 -3.04 12.77 2.77
N GLY A 455 -2.39 12.09 3.73
CA GLY A 455 -3.00 10.97 4.45
C GLY A 455 -2.72 9.59 3.88
N SER A 456 -1.85 9.45 2.87
CA SER A 456 -1.45 8.14 2.34
C SER A 456 -0.91 7.22 3.43
N LYS A 457 -1.22 5.93 3.31
CA LYS A 457 -0.96 4.88 4.31
C LYS A 457 0.09 3.86 3.88
N GLY A 458 0.73 4.10 2.75
CA GLY A 458 1.75 3.25 2.17
C GLY A 458 2.31 3.90 0.92
N ILE A 459 3.59 3.62 0.66
CA ILE A 459 4.35 4.19 -0.44
C ILE A 459 5.12 3.07 -1.10
N LEU A 460 4.84 2.83 -2.38
CA LEU A 460 5.68 1.99 -3.23
C LEU A 460 6.27 2.88 -4.33
N PHE A 461 7.50 2.66 -4.76
CA PHE A 461 8.02 3.32 -5.94
C PHE A 461 8.10 2.36 -7.11
N TYR A 462 7.74 2.86 -8.29
CA TYR A 462 8.11 2.23 -9.55
C TYR A 462 9.34 2.94 -10.10
N VAL A 463 10.47 2.26 -10.36
CA VAL A 463 10.75 0.81 -10.32
C VAL A 463 12.14 0.59 -9.74
N LEU A 464 12.42 -0.59 -9.15
CA LEU A 464 13.72 -0.88 -8.55
C LEU A 464 14.86 -0.75 -9.57
N HIS A 465 14.85 -1.59 -10.60
CA HIS A 465 15.91 -1.67 -11.59
C HIS A 465 15.51 -1.01 -12.92
N PRO A 466 16.42 -0.24 -13.54
CA PRO A 466 16.27 0.18 -14.92
C PRO A 466 16.49 -1.01 -15.87
N PRO A 467 16.05 -0.91 -17.14
CA PRO A 467 16.63 -1.74 -18.18
C PRO A 467 18.13 -1.46 -18.30
N ILE A 468 18.91 -2.44 -18.77
CA ILE A 468 20.33 -2.17 -19.05
C ILE A 468 20.42 -1.28 -20.30
N PRO A 469 21.09 -0.13 -20.22
CA PRO A 469 21.16 0.81 -21.33
C PRO A 469 22.02 0.27 -22.48
N LEU A 470 21.76 0.75 -23.69
CA LEU A 470 22.74 0.66 -24.78
C LEU A 470 23.93 1.57 -24.46
N GLU A 471 25.15 1.07 -24.55
CA GLU A 471 26.37 1.87 -24.32
C GLU A 471 27.01 2.38 -25.62
N VAL A 472 26.42 2.03 -26.76
CA VAL A 472 26.81 2.45 -28.10
C VAL A 472 25.61 3.08 -28.82
N PRO A 473 25.85 3.97 -29.81
CA PRO A 473 24.77 4.47 -30.65
C PRO A 473 23.93 3.32 -31.25
N PRO A 474 22.60 3.46 -31.32
CA PRO A 474 21.71 2.47 -31.94
C PRO A 474 22.14 2.01 -33.33
N ALA A 475 22.70 2.91 -34.14
CA ALA A 475 23.23 2.60 -35.47
C ALA A 475 24.49 1.69 -35.45
N GLU A 476 25.17 1.62 -34.31
CA GLU A 476 26.38 0.83 -34.10
C GLU A 476 26.11 -0.47 -33.31
N ALA A 477 24.86 -0.73 -32.92
CA ALA A 477 24.45 -1.94 -32.23
C ALA A 477 24.75 -3.18 -33.11
N LYS A 478 25.47 -4.15 -32.54
CA LYS A 478 25.87 -5.39 -33.24
C LYS A 478 25.47 -6.64 -32.50
N GLU A 479 25.42 -6.59 -31.17
CA GLU A 479 25.10 -7.75 -30.35
C GLU A 479 23.59 -8.08 -30.42
N PRO A 480 23.19 -9.36 -30.39
CA PRO A 480 21.78 -9.76 -30.48
C PRO A 480 20.89 -9.05 -29.44
N ARG A 481 21.41 -8.88 -28.22
CA ARG A 481 20.74 -8.14 -27.15
C ARG A 481 20.53 -6.67 -27.52
N GLN A 482 21.56 -6.02 -28.06
CA GLN A 482 21.50 -4.60 -28.44
C GLN A 482 20.49 -4.39 -29.56
N LEU A 483 20.54 -5.25 -30.60
CA LEU A 483 19.60 -5.20 -31.72
C LEU A 483 18.15 -5.35 -31.27
N LYS A 484 17.87 -6.27 -30.33
CA LYS A 484 16.54 -6.44 -29.75
C LYS A 484 16.06 -5.22 -28.97
N GLU A 485 16.96 -4.53 -28.26
CA GLU A 485 16.61 -3.28 -27.58
C GLU A 485 16.32 -2.16 -28.59
N VAL A 486 17.10 -2.03 -29.67
CA VAL A 486 16.81 -1.07 -30.75
C VAL A 486 15.45 -1.34 -31.39
N GLU A 487 15.08 -2.61 -31.63
CA GLU A 487 13.76 -2.97 -32.15
C GLU A 487 12.62 -2.53 -31.22
N LYS A 488 12.78 -2.70 -29.91
CA LYS A 488 11.79 -2.24 -28.91
C LYS A 488 11.70 -0.71 -28.90
N MET A 489 12.82 -0.01 -28.99
CA MET A 489 12.87 1.45 -29.09
C MET A 489 12.09 1.94 -30.31
N ASP A 490 12.34 1.32 -31.48
CA ASP A 490 11.67 1.67 -32.74
C ASP A 490 10.15 1.42 -32.67
N LYS A 491 9.72 0.31 -32.06
CA LYS A 491 8.29 0.03 -31.82
C LYS A 491 7.63 1.09 -30.94
N SER A 492 8.34 1.54 -29.89
CA SER A 492 7.84 2.54 -28.95
C SER A 492 7.77 3.93 -29.59
N ALA A 493 8.80 4.33 -30.35
CA ALA A 493 8.78 5.55 -31.15
C ALA A 493 7.62 5.56 -32.16
N LYS A 494 7.39 4.44 -32.86
CA LYS A 494 6.25 4.33 -33.79
C LYS A 494 4.91 4.52 -33.10
N THR A 495 4.77 4.01 -31.88
CA THR A 495 3.56 4.20 -31.07
C THR A 495 3.37 5.67 -30.71
N ALA A 496 4.41 6.33 -30.20
CA ALA A 496 4.38 7.76 -29.86
C ALA A 496 4.09 8.65 -31.09
N ALA A 497 4.66 8.33 -32.24
CA ALA A 497 4.44 9.05 -33.49
C ALA A 497 2.98 8.97 -33.98
N GLY A 498 2.24 7.94 -33.57
CA GLY A 498 0.81 7.79 -33.86
C GLY A 498 -0.10 8.70 -33.02
N TRP A 499 0.42 9.34 -31.98
CA TRP A 499 -0.38 10.19 -31.09
C TRP A 499 -0.53 11.61 -31.65
N LYS A 500 -1.78 12.04 -31.76
CA LYS A 500 -2.12 13.37 -32.30
C LYS A 500 -1.49 14.46 -31.42
N ASN A 501 -0.69 15.33 -32.03
CA ASN A 501 -0.02 16.48 -31.41
C ASN A 501 1.16 16.15 -30.48
N GLN A 502 1.68 14.92 -30.46
CA GLN A 502 2.85 14.60 -29.62
C GLN A 502 4.15 15.12 -30.28
N PRO A 503 4.86 16.11 -29.70
CA PRO A 503 6.16 16.52 -30.22
C PRO A 503 7.20 15.39 -30.06
N LEU A 504 7.86 15.06 -31.17
CA LEU A 504 9.05 14.23 -31.21
C LEU A 504 10.31 15.10 -31.22
N THR A 505 11.44 14.55 -30.81
CA THR A 505 12.74 15.22 -30.88
C THR A 505 13.11 15.51 -32.34
N GLY A 506 13.36 16.78 -32.68
CA GLY A 506 13.84 17.16 -34.02
C GLY A 506 15.37 17.12 -34.17
N LYS A 507 16.08 17.06 -33.03
CA LYS A 507 17.54 17.00 -32.94
C LYS A 507 17.93 16.07 -31.81
N GLN A 508 19.20 15.68 -31.77
CA GLN A 508 19.76 14.95 -30.64
C GLN A 508 19.62 15.79 -29.35
N VAL A 509 19.21 15.14 -28.27
CA VAL A 509 19.06 15.76 -26.94
C VAL A 509 19.85 14.94 -25.93
N GLU A 510 20.51 15.64 -25.01
CA GLU A 510 21.18 15.04 -23.86
C GLU A 510 20.30 15.25 -22.62
N ILE A 511 20.04 14.17 -21.87
CA ILE A 511 19.24 14.19 -20.65
C ILE A 511 19.90 13.35 -19.56
N ASP A 512 19.46 13.52 -18.31
CA ASP A 512 19.78 12.58 -17.24
C ASP A 512 19.13 11.21 -17.56
N PRO A 513 19.83 10.10 -17.26
CA PRO A 513 19.33 8.77 -17.57
C PRO A 513 18.03 8.46 -16.81
N GLY A 514 17.11 7.77 -17.49
CA GLY A 514 15.92 7.20 -16.88
C GLY A 514 16.31 5.96 -16.08
N GLU A 515 16.74 6.17 -14.84
CA GLU A 515 17.15 5.08 -13.94
C GLU A 515 15.95 4.49 -13.19
N GLY A 516 16.18 3.45 -12.38
CA GLY A 516 15.23 3.03 -11.35
C GLY A 516 15.56 3.67 -10.00
N MET A 517 15.17 3.02 -8.91
CA MET A 517 15.68 3.35 -7.58
C MET A 517 17.19 3.09 -7.45
N VAL A 518 17.69 2.09 -8.17
CA VAL A 518 19.11 1.79 -8.29
C VAL A 518 19.59 2.00 -9.74
N GLU A 519 20.85 2.35 -9.91
CA GLU A 519 21.55 2.37 -11.20
C GLU A 519 21.71 0.92 -11.74
N PRO A 520 22.09 0.73 -13.01
CA PRO A 520 22.45 -0.57 -13.53
C PRO A 520 23.55 -1.18 -12.66
N GLY A 521 23.33 -2.41 -12.19
CA GLY A 521 24.23 -3.07 -11.25
C GLY A 521 23.97 -2.78 -9.76
N GLY A 522 22.86 -2.13 -9.41
CA GLY A 522 22.30 -2.18 -8.04
C GLY A 522 22.74 -1.07 -7.08
N LYS A 523 23.54 -0.10 -7.53
CA LYS A 523 23.96 1.04 -6.70
C LYS A 523 22.78 2.02 -6.48
N PRO A 524 22.52 2.52 -5.27
CA PRO A 524 21.47 3.52 -5.03
C PRO A 524 21.63 4.78 -5.90
N THR A 525 20.53 5.22 -6.50
CA THR A 525 20.48 6.54 -7.17
C THR A 525 20.42 7.68 -6.16
N LYS A 526 20.67 8.91 -6.63
CA LYS A 526 20.54 10.12 -5.81
C LYS A 526 19.11 10.29 -5.28
N GLN A 527 18.10 9.89 -6.04
CA GLN A 527 16.68 9.95 -5.68
C GLN A 527 16.35 8.99 -4.53
N MET A 528 16.86 7.76 -4.58
CA MET A 528 16.72 6.80 -3.47
C MET A 528 17.42 7.31 -2.19
N LEU A 529 18.62 7.88 -2.32
CA LEU A 529 19.34 8.46 -1.20
C LEU A 529 18.62 9.68 -0.62
N ALA A 530 18.04 10.53 -1.48
CA ALA A 530 17.30 11.72 -1.07
C ALA A 530 16.04 11.38 -0.27
N THR A 531 15.35 10.30 -0.60
CA THR A 531 14.13 9.84 0.08
C THR A 531 14.39 8.99 1.33
N ALA A 532 15.58 8.38 1.44
CA ALA A 532 15.93 7.45 2.51
C ALA A 532 15.70 7.98 3.94
N PRO A 533 16.04 9.24 4.29
CA PRO A 533 15.76 9.79 5.63
C PRO A 533 14.26 9.77 5.98
N ALA A 534 13.40 10.18 5.04
CA ALA A 534 11.95 10.17 5.23
C ALA A 534 11.41 8.74 5.37
N MET A 535 11.89 7.80 4.56
CA MET A 535 11.48 6.39 4.65
C MET A 535 11.87 5.75 5.99
N LYS A 536 13.08 6.03 6.50
CA LYS A 536 13.51 5.60 7.84
C LYS A 536 12.64 6.19 8.95
N LEU A 537 12.30 7.48 8.82
CA LEU A 537 11.42 8.16 9.77
C LEU A 537 10.02 7.57 9.81
N ILE A 538 9.45 7.27 8.63
CA ILE A 538 8.14 6.61 8.50
C ILE A 538 8.18 5.27 9.24
N ARG A 539 9.18 4.43 8.96
CA ARG A 539 9.31 3.12 9.60
C ARG A 539 9.43 3.20 11.11
N LYS A 540 10.22 4.14 11.64
CA LYS A 540 10.33 4.37 13.09
C LYS A 540 8.99 4.72 13.73
N ASN A 541 8.06 5.31 12.97
CA ASN A 541 6.76 5.79 13.44
C ASN A 541 5.57 5.06 12.77
N GLU A 542 5.77 3.86 12.22
CA GLU A 542 4.79 3.16 11.38
C GLU A 542 3.43 3.02 12.05
N ALA A 543 3.40 2.53 13.29
CA ALA A 543 2.17 2.31 14.04
C ALA A 543 1.34 3.60 14.20
N LEU A 544 2.01 4.74 14.40
CA LEU A 544 1.35 6.04 14.50
C LEU A 544 0.79 6.46 13.15
N LEU A 545 1.59 6.32 12.09
CA LEU A 545 1.23 6.79 10.75
C LEU A 545 0.11 5.95 10.14
N VAL A 546 0.14 4.63 10.30
CA VAL A 546 -0.86 3.74 9.69
C VAL A 546 -2.26 3.94 10.29
N GLN A 547 -2.36 4.27 11.58
CA GLN A 547 -3.66 4.48 12.25
C GLN A 547 -4.15 5.93 12.23
N ARG A 548 -3.32 6.89 11.82
CA ARG A 548 -3.68 8.32 11.86
C ARG A 548 -4.94 8.67 11.07
N LYS A 549 -5.76 9.59 11.54
CA LYS A 549 -6.88 10.17 10.77
C LYS A 549 -6.67 11.66 10.62
N LYS A 550 -7.23 12.28 9.58
CA LYS A 550 -7.14 13.74 9.43
C LYS A 550 -7.86 14.36 10.63
N ALA A 551 -7.20 15.29 11.32
CA ALA A 551 -7.79 15.90 12.51
C ALA A 551 -9.05 16.69 12.14
N ASP A 552 -10.06 16.68 13.01
CA ASP A 552 -11.30 17.43 12.80
C ASP A 552 -11.09 18.95 12.76
N PHE A 553 -10.02 19.40 13.41
CA PHE A 553 -9.50 20.76 13.31
C PHE A 553 -7.97 20.72 13.31
N PRO A 554 -7.30 21.66 12.64
CA PRO A 554 -5.84 21.73 12.60
C PRO A 554 -5.23 22.38 13.87
N VAL A 555 -3.99 22.01 14.20
CA VAL A 555 -3.17 22.69 15.24
C VAL A 555 -1.80 23.12 14.74
N PHE A 556 -1.40 22.69 13.54
CA PHE A 556 -0.19 23.14 12.87
C PHE A 556 -0.57 23.96 11.65
N PHE A 557 0.08 25.11 11.47
CA PHE A 557 -0.17 26.02 10.35
C PHE A 557 1.11 26.51 9.73
N ALA A 558 1.05 26.81 8.44
CA ALA A 558 2.13 27.48 7.74
C ALA A 558 2.17 28.96 8.11
N ASN A 559 3.37 29.55 8.13
CA ASN A 559 3.54 30.99 8.25
C ASN A 559 3.72 31.67 6.88
N ASP A 560 3.73 30.92 5.79
CA ASP A 560 3.93 31.39 4.42
C ASP A 560 3.23 30.48 3.38
N ALA A 561 3.09 30.96 2.14
CA ALA A 561 2.35 30.27 1.08
C ALA A 561 3.10 29.11 0.38
N GLN A 562 4.39 28.93 0.65
CA GLN A 562 5.20 27.85 0.06
C GLN A 562 5.46 26.71 1.07
N THR A 563 4.78 26.73 2.21
CA THR A 563 4.86 25.68 3.23
C THR A 563 3.47 25.05 3.36
N ASP A 564 3.37 23.76 3.06
CA ASP A 564 2.12 23.02 3.21
C ASP A 564 2.11 22.27 4.54
N VAL A 565 0.99 22.32 5.25
CA VAL A 565 0.86 21.74 6.60
C VAL A 565 -0.44 20.97 6.73
N SER A 566 -0.39 19.82 7.38
CA SER A 566 -1.59 19.07 7.76
C SER A 566 -1.46 18.47 9.14
N THR A 567 -2.60 18.32 9.80
CA THR A 567 -2.70 17.82 11.16
C THR A 567 -3.49 16.52 11.17
N PHE A 568 -2.98 15.55 11.92
CA PHE A 568 -3.57 14.24 12.08
C PHE A 568 -3.71 13.89 13.55
N ILE A 569 -4.57 12.93 13.85
CA ILE A 569 -4.72 12.33 15.17
C ILE A 569 -4.46 10.84 15.05
N SER A 570 -3.61 10.29 15.92
CA SER A 570 -3.41 8.85 16.05
C SER A 570 -3.55 8.50 17.53
N SER A 571 -4.62 7.77 17.87
CA SER A 571 -5.09 7.63 19.25
C SER A 571 -5.36 9.02 19.89
N ASP A 572 -4.62 9.40 20.92
CA ASP A 572 -4.66 10.68 21.62
C ASP A 572 -3.56 11.66 21.17
N ARG A 573 -2.70 11.25 20.22
CA ARG A 573 -1.52 12.00 19.78
C ARG A 573 -1.83 12.87 18.58
N TRP A 574 -1.48 14.14 18.66
CA TRP A 574 -1.66 15.14 17.61
C TRP A 574 -0.41 15.29 16.79
N LEU A 575 -0.48 14.88 15.52
CA LEU A 575 0.65 14.81 14.62
C LEU A 575 0.60 15.93 13.58
N GLY A 576 1.74 16.57 13.34
CA GLY A 576 1.90 17.59 12.30
C GLY A 576 2.80 17.08 11.19
N VAL A 577 2.37 17.20 9.93
CA VAL A 577 3.22 17.00 8.75
C VAL A 577 3.41 18.34 8.06
N VAL A 578 4.67 18.75 7.91
CA VAL A 578 5.05 20.02 7.28
C VAL A 578 5.89 19.70 6.04
N VAL A 579 5.61 20.38 4.93
CA VAL A 579 6.26 20.13 3.63
C VAL A 579 6.71 21.46 3.03
N ASN A 580 7.96 21.50 2.56
CA ASN A 580 8.45 22.59 1.73
C ASN A 580 8.01 22.34 0.28
N ARG A 581 7.10 23.17 -0.22
CA ARG A 581 6.59 23.08 -1.60
C ARG A 581 7.61 23.56 -2.64
N ASP A 582 8.55 24.39 -2.23
CA ASP A 582 9.64 24.86 -3.07
C ASP A 582 10.60 23.69 -3.36
N LEU A 583 10.77 23.38 -4.65
CA LEU A 583 11.61 22.30 -5.15
C LEU A 583 12.99 22.79 -5.61
N ASP A 584 13.23 24.09 -5.58
CA ASP A 584 14.48 24.71 -6.01
C ASP A 584 15.35 25.08 -4.81
N HIS A 585 14.74 25.47 -3.68
CA HIS A 585 15.46 26.04 -2.56
C HIS A 585 15.23 25.31 -1.23
N LYS A 586 16.33 25.13 -0.49
CA LYS A 586 16.30 24.91 0.95
C LYS A 586 15.79 26.19 1.63
N ARG A 587 14.90 26.03 2.62
CA ARG A 587 14.21 27.16 3.26
C ARG A 587 14.15 26.97 4.77
N THR A 588 14.30 28.08 5.51
CA THR A 588 13.91 28.14 6.91
C THR A 588 12.44 28.54 6.97
N VAL A 589 11.58 27.56 7.20
CA VAL A 589 10.13 27.76 7.31
C VAL A 589 9.77 28.06 8.76
N SER A 590 8.69 28.82 8.96
CA SER A 590 8.13 29.02 10.29
C SER A 590 6.78 28.32 10.37
N VAL A 591 6.60 27.53 11.42
CA VAL A 591 5.36 26.79 11.67
C VAL A 591 4.67 27.42 12.88
N LEU A 592 3.38 27.67 12.75
CA LEU A 592 2.55 28.22 13.82
C LEU A 592 1.80 27.10 14.54
N VAL A 593 1.65 27.29 15.85
CA VAL A 593 0.78 26.48 16.71
C VAL A 593 -0.01 27.41 17.63
N PRO A 594 -1.22 27.04 18.07
CA PRO A 594 -1.98 27.84 19.00
C PRO A 594 -1.28 28.03 20.36
N ASN A 595 -1.62 29.08 21.09
CA ASN A 595 -0.97 29.42 22.36
C ASN A 595 -1.09 28.37 23.48
N HIS A 596 -2.11 27.51 23.48
CA HIS A 596 -2.28 26.44 24.47
C HIS A 596 -1.41 25.20 24.18
N VAL A 597 -0.73 25.16 23.03
CA VAL A 597 0.32 24.16 22.76
C VAL A 597 1.53 24.47 23.63
N THR A 598 1.83 23.56 24.54
CA THR A 598 2.91 23.71 25.52
C THR A 598 4.23 23.23 24.98
N LYS A 599 4.19 22.20 24.12
CA LYS A 599 5.38 21.53 23.60
C LYS A 599 5.12 20.95 22.22
N VAL A 600 6.12 21.04 21.37
CA VAL A 600 6.16 20.37 20.07
C VAL A 600 7.42 19.51 20.04
N VAL A 601 7.29 18.24 19.69
CA VAL A 601 8.40 17.30 19.56
C VAL A 601 8.63 16.99 18.08
N ASN A 602 9.87 17.11 17.62
CA ASN A 602 10.26 16.60 16.31
C ASN A 602 10.48 15.08 16.42
N LEU A 603 9.67 14.28 15.72
CA LEU A 603 9.70 12.81 15.82
C LEU A 603 10.94 12.17 15.18
N GLU A 604 11.66 12.92 14.34
CA GLU A 604 12.95 12.50 13.81
C GLU A 604 14.01 12.48 14.90
N THR A 605 14.20 13.61 15.56
CA THR A 605 15.26 13.80 16.57
C THR A 605 14.84 13.41 17.98
N GLY A 606 13.53 13.29 18.24
CA GLY A 606 12.96 13.14 19.59
C GLY A 606 13.08 14.39 20.47
N LYS A 607 13.57 15.51 19.92
CA LYS A 607 13.81 16.74 20.68
C LYS A 607 12.58 17.64 20.68
N SER A 608 12.38 18.31 21.82
CA SER A 608 11.39 19.38 21.94
C SER A 608 11.88 20.64 21.24
N LEU A 609 10.98 21.33 20.57
CA LEU A 609 11.25 22.58 19.86
C LEU A 609 10.95 23.78 20.76
N THR A 610 11.78 24.82 20.64
CA THR A 610 11.56 26.08 21.34
C THR A 610 10.44 26.86 20.68
N LEU A 611 9.35 27.08 21.42
CA LEU A 611 8.18 27.82 20.96
C LEU A 611 8.27 29.29 21.36
N ALA A 612 8.45 30.18 20.38
CA ALA A 612 8.42 31.63 20.56
C ALA A 612 7.01 32.19 20.35
N ARG A 613 6.67 33.31 20.99
CA ARG A 613 5.39 33.99 20.73
C ARG A 613 5.40 34.63 19.34
N GLU A 614 4.36 34.41 18.54
CA GLU A 614 4.15 35.13 17.27
C GLU A 614 3.19 36.30 17.47
N ASN A 615 2.03 36.04 18.07
CA ASN A 615 1.03 37.08 18.34
C ASN A 615 0.14 36.71 19.54
N ALA A 616 -1.07 37.26 19.60
CA ALA A 616 -2.03 37.01 20.68
C ALA A 616 -2.66 35.60 20.64
N ASP A 617 -2.59 34.92 19.49
CA ASP A 617 -3.27 33.65 19.23
C ASP A 617 -2.30 32.49 18.95
N PHE A 618 -1.10 32.80 18.43
CA PHE A 618 -0.13 31.80 18.00
C PHE A 618 1.25 31.95 18.65
N ARG A 619 1.88 30.79 18.81
CA ARG A 619 3.32 30.60 18.97
C ARG A 619 3.88 30.08 17.65
N LYS A 620 5.20 30.20 17.49
CA LYS A 620 5.91 29.70 16.32
C LYS A 620 7.19 28.98 16.69
N PHE A 621 7.66 28.15 15.78
CA PHE A 621 9.01 27.63 15.78
C PHE A 621 9.58 27.64 14.35
N PRO A 622 10.90 27.89 14.19
CA PRO A 622 11.57 27.76 12.91
C PRO A 622 11.94 26.30 12.62
N LEU A 623 12.05 25.97 11.34
CA LEU A 623 12.46 24.66 10.85
C LEU A 623 13.23 24.83 9.54
N GLU A 624 14.40 24.21 9.43
CA GLU A 624 15.10 24.14 8.15
C GLU A 624 14.60 22.93 7.36
N LEU A 625 14.14 23.16 6.13
CA LEU A 625 13.69 22.13 5.21
C LEU A 625 14.46 22.22 3.91
N GLU A 626 14.99 21.10 3.45
CA GLU A 626 15.54 20.95 2.10
C GLU A 626 14.47 21.24 1.04
N ALA A 627 14.89 21.48 -0.21
CA ALA A 627 13.98 21.55 -1.34
C ALA A 627 13.14 20.27 -1.45
N GLY A 628 11.81 20.41 -1.48
CA GLY A 628 10.86 19.28 -1.42
C GLY A 628 10.90 18.46 -0.13
N GLY A 629 11.61 18.92 0.91
CA GLY A 629 11.72 18.26 2.20
C GLY A 629 10.48 18.44 3.08
N GLY A 630 10.47 17.77 4.22
CA GLY A 630 9.39 17.88 5.19
C GLY A 630 9.81 17.37 6.56
N ALA A 631 8.89 17.46 7.52
CA ALA A 631 9.11 17.02 8.88
C ALA A 631 7.82 16.51 9.54
N LEU A 632 8.00 15.64 10.54
CA LEU A 632 6.92 15.06 11.33
C LEU A 632 7.04 15.50 12.79
N PHE A 633 5.95 16.03 13.33
CA PHE A 633 5.87 16.58 14.67
C PHE A 633 4.77 15.93 15.50
N GLU A 634 4.89 16.07 16.81
CA GLU A 634 3.84 15.81 17.77
C GLU A 634 3.63 17.04 18.65
N ALA A 635 2.37 17.39 18.93
CA ALA A 635 1.99 18.47 19.83
C ALA A 635 1.45 17.93 21.17
N GLU A 636 1.85 18.58 22.26
CA GLU A 636 1.26 18.43 23.59
C GLU A 636 0.57 19.74 23.99
N PHE A 637 -0.48 19.62 24.80
CA PHE A 637 -1.36 20.72 25.16
C PHE A 637 -1.42 20.87 26.68
N ALA A 638 -1.58 22.09 27.18
CA ALA A 638 -1.81 22.34 28.61
C ALA A 638 -3.18 21.80 29.08
N LYS A 639 -4.15 21.82 28.17
CA LYS A 639 -5.57 21.45 28.37
C LYS A 639 -6.03 20.62 27.15
N GLN A 640 -7.33 20.50 26.92
CA GLN A 640 -7.85 19.89 25.70
C GLN A 640 -7.40 20.65 24.44
N PRO A 641 -7.17 19.95 23.31
CA PRO A 641 -6.65 20.54 22.07
C PRO A 641 -7.61 21.54 21.42
N GLY A 642 -8.91 21.45 21.70
CA GLY A 642 -9.97 22.28 21.12
C GLY A 642 -11.19 21.45 20.76
N MET A 643 -12.18 22.10 20.14
CA MET A 643 -13.44 21.48 19.71
C MET A 643 -13.89 22.04 18.36
N ALA A 644 -14.07 21.19 17.35
CA ALA A 644 -14.61 21.59 16.05
C ALA A 644 -16.09 21.95 16.15
N PHE A 645 -16.48 23.07 15.55
CA PHE A 645 -17.86 23.51 15.39
C PHE A 645 -18.40 23.17 14.01
N CYS A 646 -17.57 23.36 12.98
CA CYS A 646 -17.93 23.15 11.60
C CYS A 646 -16.71 22.62 10.85
N ARG A 647 -16.92 21.58 10.04
CA ARG A 647 -16.00 21.15 9.00
C ARG A 647 -16.85 20.84 7.78
N GLU A 648 -16.65 21.61 6.72
CA GLU A 648 -17.33 21.46 5.44
C GLU A 648 -16.29 21.21 4.35
N SER A 649 -16.38 20.08 3.65
CA SER A 649 -15.48 19.76 2.51
C SER A 649 -16.23 19.69 1.18
N PHE A 650 -17.53 20.02 1.14
CA PHE A 650 -18.39 20.00 -0.05
C PHE A 650 -18.49 18.65 -0.80
N ASP A 651 -17.74 17.63 -0.36
CA ASP A 651 -17.73 16.27 -0.92
C ASP A 651 -19.03 15.50 -0.62
N GLN A 652 -19.79 15.92 0.40
CA GLN A 652 -21.06 15.31 0.76
C GLN A 652 -22.18 15.76 -0.20
N ASN A 653 -23.02 14.82 -0.64
CA ASN A 653 -23.98 15.07 -1.73
C ASN A 653 -25.25 15.85 -1.36
N SER A 654 -25.57 16.05 -0.07
CA SER A 654 -26.92 16.54 0.28
C SER A 654 -27.09 17.31 1.58
N ILE A 655 -26.09 17.37 2.46
CA ILE A 655 -26.21 18.08 3.75
C ILE A 655 -24.94 18.87 4.00
N HIS A 656 -25.02 20.18 3.85
CA HIS A 656 -23.94 21.11 4.18
C HIS A 656 -24.29 21.86 5.46
N ARG A 657 -23.30 22.10 6.32
CA ARG A 657 -23.50 22.96 7.52
C ARG A 657 -23.60 24.44 7.16
N LEU A 658 -23.15 24.80 5.97
CA LEU A 658 -23.17 26.15 5.43
C LEU A 658 -24.40 26.36 4.54
N ALA A 659 -25.00 27.56 4.63
CA ALA A 659 -25.97 28.00 3.64
C ALA A 659 -25.23 28.41 2.37
N VAL A 660 -25.23 27.55 1.35
CA VAL A 660 -24.69 27.87 0.02
C VAL A 660 -25.67 28.80 -0.70
N ASN A 661 -25.20 29.97 -1.10
CA ASN A 661 -26.05 30.98 -1.72
C ASN A 661 -26.26 30.70 -3.21
N LYS A 662 -27.34 31.27 -3.78
CA LYS A 662 -27.64 31.19 -5.23
C LYS A 662 -26.50 31.74 -6.11
N ASN A 663 -25.67 32.59 -5.51
CA ASN A 663 -24.49 33.19 -6.12
C ASN A 663 -23.29 32.22 -6.28
N ALA A 664 -23.40 30.99 -5.79
CA ALA A 664 -22.34 30.01 -5.83
C ALA A 664 -22.78 28.71 -6.50
N GLU A 665 -21.81 27.92 -6.93
CA GLU A 665 -22.05 26.55 -7.35
C GLU A 665 -20.97 25.61 -6.82
N ILE A 666 -21.42 24.42 -6.43
CA ILE A 666 -20.52 23.31 -6.16
C ILE A 666 -20.18 22.67 -7.51
N PHE A 667 -18.89 22.62 -7.82
CA PHE A 667 -18.39 22.03 -9.05
C PHE A 667 -17.35 20.95 -8.74
N HIS A 668 -17.20 20.03 -9.68
CA HIS A 668 -16.18 19.00 -9.66
C HIS A 668 -14.91 19.53 -10.33
N HIS A 669 -13.76 19.27 -9.72
CA HIS A 669 -12.46 19.56 -10.33
C HIS A 669 -11.43 18.48 -9.98
N GLY A 670 -10.29 18.57 -10.66
CA GLY A 670 -9.31 17.49 -10.73
C GLY A 670 -9.12 17.08 -12.18
N GLY A 671 -7.97 16.47 -12.47
CA GLY A 671 -7.65 15.91 -13.77
C GLY A 671 -7.28 14.44 -13.68
N TYR A 672 -7.04 13.83 -14.84
CA TYR A 672 -6.43 12.51 -14.99
C TYR A 672 -7.13 11.33 -14.29
N GLY A 673 -8.35 11.49 -13.77
CA GLY A 673 -9.04 10.44 -12.99
C GLY A 673 -9.47 10.84 -11.59
N ALA A 674 -9.05 12.01 -11.12
CA ALA A 674 -9.31 12.52 -9.77
C ALA A 674 -10.57 13.42 -9.73
N ASP A 675 -11.70 12.97 -10.27
CA ASP A 675 -12.94 13.77 -10.42
C ASP A 675 -13.78 13.94 -9.12
N ALA A 676 -13.21 13.55 -7.98
CA ALA A 676 -13.92 13.53 -6.70
C ALA A 676 -13.81 14.83 -5.91
N ASN A 677 -12.86 15.73 -6.20
CA ASN A 677 -12.78 16.97 -5.45
C ASN A 677 -13.99 17.85 -5.78
N ARG A 678 -14.76 18.19 -4.75
CA ARG A 678 -15.86 19.14 -4.87
C ARG A 678 -15.45 20.42 -4.20
N SER A 679 -15.77 21.53 -4.84
CA SER A 679 -15.43 22.84 -4.31
C SER A 679 -16.51 23.84 -4.65
N LEU A 680 -16.56 24.90 -3.85
CA LEU A 680 -17.50 25.98 -4.01
C LEU A 680 -16.84 27.11 -4.80
N ARG A 681 -17.42 27.53 -5.93
CA ARG A 681 -16.95 28.69 -6.69
C ARG A 681 -18.03 29.74 -6.87
N LEU A 682 -17.62 30.95 -7.23
CA LEU A 682 -18.51 32.04 -7.61
C LEU A 682 -19.22 31.73 -8.94
N LYS A 683 -20.52 32.01 -9.00
CA LYS A 683 -21.35 31.90 -10.21
C LYS A 683 -21.95 33.24 -10.66
N GLY A 684 -22.22 34.16 -9.74
CA GLY A 684 -22.91 35.43 -10.02
C GLY A 684 -22.15 36.66 -9.55
N ASP A 685 -22.83 37.54 -8.80
CA ASP A 685 -22.33 38.82 -8.30
C ASP A 685 -21.24 38.64 -7.22
N PRO A 686 -19.98 39.07 -7.43
CA PRO A 686 -18.93 39.03 -6.41
C PRO A 686 -19.25 39.87 -5.15
N GLY A 687 -20.23 40.78 -5.21
CA GLY A 687 -20.72 41.56 -4.08
C GLY A 687 -21.52 40.76 -3.02
N GLU A 688 -21.94 39.53 -3.34
CA GLU A 688 -22.69 38.65 -2.45
C GLU A 688 -21.84 37.48 -1.92
N PRO A 689 -22.04 37.01 -0.68
CA PRO A 689 -21.30 35.87 -0.17
C PRO A 689 -21.64 34.61 -0.97
N VAL A 690 -20.65 33.75 -1.21
CA VAL A 690 -20.85 32.43 -1.84
C VAL A 690 -21.48 31.43 -0.86
N CYS A 691 -21.18 31.55 0.44
CA CYS A 691 -21.86 30.81 1.49
C CYS A 691 -21.82 31.55 2.83
N VAL A 692 -22.67 31.12 3.78
CA VAL A 692 -22.78 31.71 5.12
C VAL A 692 -22.84 30.61 6.19
N LEU A 693 -22.07 30.76 7.26
CA LEU A 693 -22.22 30.00 8.50
C LEU A 693 -23.08 30.81 9.48
N LEU A 694 -24.25 30.32 9.82
CA LEU A 694 -25.18 30.99 10.74
C LEU A 694 -25.10 30.40 12.16
N ASN A 695 -25.59 31.17 13.13
CA ASN A 695 -25.77 30.74 14.53
C ASN A 695 -24.48 30.26 15.21
N LEU A 696 -23.35 30.95 14.98
CA LEU A 696 -22.09 30.61 15.65
C LEU A 696 -22.18 30.80 17.18
N THR A 697 -22.90 31.85 17.64
CA THR A 697 -23.00 32.24 19.06
C THR A 697 -24.41 32.64 19.53
N ASN A 698 -25.48 32.20 18.85
CA ASN A 698 -26.85 32.66 19.13
C ASN A 698 -27.56 31.91 20.29
N PRO A 699 -27.94 32.58 21.39
CA PRO A 699 -28.51 31.94 22.58
C PRO A 699 -29.97 31.48 22.47
N LYS A 700 -30.74 31.87 21.43
CA LYS A 700 -32.21 31.64 21.38
C LYS A 700 -32.68 30.47 20.47
N GLY A 701 -31.80 29.84 19.70
CA GLY A 701 -32.15 28.71 18.81
C GLY A 701 -32.12 27.35 19.54
N ALA A 702 -33.25 26.67 19.62
CA ALA A 702 -33.51 25.61 20.59
C ALA A 702 -32.91 24.22 20.26
N GLN A 703 -32.51 23.56 21.37
CA GLN A 703 -32.31 22.12 21.59
C GLN A 703 -30.97 21.50 21.17
N ARG A 704 -30.02 21.59 22.12
CA ARG A 704 -28.71 20.92 22.27
C ARG A 704 -27.57 21.50 21.43
N THR A 705 -26.80 22.42 21.99
CA THR A 705 -25.33 22.28 22.03
C THR A 705 -24.66 23.33 22.93
N PHE A 706 -23.79 22.87 23.82
CA PHE A 706 -22.91 23.65 24.72
C PHE A 706 -21.99 24.65 23.96
N SER A 707 -21.79 24.45 22.65
CA SER A 707 -20.92 25.24 21.78
C SER A 707 -21.49 26.59 21.33
N VAL A 708 -22.81 26.80 21.37
CA VAL A 708 -23.48 27.97 20.74
C VAL A 708 -23.46 29.23 21.63
N ASN A 709 -22.84 29.20 22.81
CA ASN A 709 -22.71 30.36 23.69
C ASN A 709 -21.25 30.77 23.97
N LEU A 710 -20.27 30.01 23.48
CA LEU A 710 -18.85 30.32 23.66
C LEU A 710 -18.53 31.61 22.90
N ASN A 711 -17.85 32.56 23.56
CA ASN A 711 -17.51 33.85 22.97
C ASN A 711 -18.72 34.71 22.54
N ALA A 712 -19.93 34.46 23.04
CA ALA A 712 -21.11 35.27 22.70
C ALA A 712 -21.08 36.67 23.33
N ARG A 713 -20.62 36.78 24.58
CA ARG A 713 -20.64 38.04 25.37
C ARG A 713 -19.31 38.38 26.04
N LYS A 714 -18.47 37.38 26.31
CA LYS A 714 -17.16 37.48 26.93
C LYS A 714 -16.21 36.50 26.26
N LYS A 715 -14.90 36.72 26.37
CA LYS A 715 -13.90 35.80 25.83
C LYS A 715 -13.77 34.59 26.77
N ASP A 716 -14.23 33.43 26.32
CA ASP A 716 -14.07 32.13 26.99
C ASP A 716 -12.91 31.32 26.38
N GLY A 717 -12.42 31.76 25.22
CA GLY A 717 -11.34 31.16 24.46
C GLY A 717 -11.15 31.87 23.12
N THR A 718 -10.51 31.23 22.15
CA THR A 718 -10.42 31.73 20.77
C THR A 718 -11.17 30.83 19.81
N VAL A 719 -12.06 31.41 19.01
CA VAL A 719 -12.70 30.73 17.87
C VAL A 719 -11.86 31.02 16.64
N PHE A 720 -11.49 29.98 15.90
CA PHE A 720 -10.72 30.11 14.67
C PHE A 720 -11.56 29.69 13.47
N CYS A 721 -11.29 30.34 12.33
CA CYS A 721 -11.82 29.98 11.02
C CYS A 721 -10.66 29.77 10.05
N LYS A 722 -10.62 28.62 9.38
CA LYS A 722 -9.69 28.33 8.29
C LYS A 722 -10.47 28.01 7.02
N VAL A 723 -10.03 28.60 5.92
CA VAL A 723 -10.57 28.37 4.57
C VAL A 723 -9.42 27.87 3.70
N ASN A 724 -9.61 26.73 3.06
CA ASN A 724 -8.66 26.19 2.09
C ASN A 724 -9.23 26.25 0.67
N GLY A 725 -8.35 26.34 -0.32
CA GLY A 725 -8.68 26.34 -1.73
C GLY A 725 -7.81 27.28 -2.54
N ARG A 726 -8.29 27.69 -3.71
CA ARG A 726 -7.68 28.75 -4.50
C ARG A 726 -8.34 30.07 -4.11
N LEU A 727 -7.64 30.87 -3.32
CA LEU A 727 -8.21 32.02 -2.61
C LEU A 727 -7.42 33.30 -2.93
N THR A 728 -7.21 33.59 -4.22
CA THR A 728 -6.39 34.74 -4.64
C THR A 728 -7.06 36.09 -4.38
N ASN A 729 -8.39 36.12 -4.37
CA ASN A 729 -9.23 37.27 -4.10
C ASN A 729 -10.50 36.82 -3.34
N ALA A 730 -10.28 36.19 -2.18
CA ALA A 730 -11.32 35.75 -1.26
C ALA A 730 -11.39 36.67 -0.04
N MET A 731 -12.54 36.73 0.61
CA MET A 731 -12.73 37.53 1.83
C MET A 731 -13.69 36.83 2.79
N VAL A 732 -13.37 36.87 4.08
CA VAL A 732 -14.20 36.34 5.17
C VAL A 732 -14.59 37.50 6.07
N LYS A 733 -15.90 37.63 6.33
CA LYS A 733 -16.45 38.63 7.24
C LYS A 733 -17.09 37.97 8.45
N ALA A 734 -16.81 38.53 9.62
CA ALA A 734 -17.55 38.27 10.85
C ALA A 734 -18.72 39.25 10.96
N VAL A 735 -19.92 38.72 11.14
CA VAL A 735 -21.15 39.49 11.29
C VAL A 735 -21.62 39.42 12.74
N SER A 736 -21.93 40.59 13.31
CA SER A 736 -22.47 40.72 14.66
C SER A 736 -23.86 41.33 14.59
N SER A 737 -24.91 40.57 14.94
CA SER A 737 -26.27 41.11 15.07
C SER A 737 -26.72 41.18 16.53
N ARG A 738 -27.61 42.12 16.85
CA ARG A 738 -28.40 42.10 18.10
C ARG A 738 -29.71 41.29 17.99
N VAL A 739 -30.03 40.66 16.85
CA VAL A 739 -31.37 40.07 16.62
C VAL A 739 -31.35 38.71 15.86
N GLU A 740 -32.25 37.85 16.34
CA GLU A 740 -32.78 36.50 16.02
C GLU A 740 -32.29 35.72 14.78
N GLY A 741 -31.47 34.69 15.02
CA GLY A 741 -31.20 33.58 14.10
C GLY A 741 -32.18 32.39 14.22
N GLU A 742 -33.43 32.63 14.63
CA GLU A 742 -34.44 31.58 14.84
C GLU A 742 -34.94 30.92 13.54
N SER A 743 -34.79 31.56 12.37
CA SER A 743 -35.40 31.09 11.11
C SER A 743 -34.48 30.32 10.14
N ALA A 744 -33.24 30.02 10.51
CA ALA A 744 -32.25 29.43 9.59
C ALA A 744 -31.50 28.22 10.18
N ASN A 745 -32.24 27.28 10.77
CA ASN A 745 -31.69 26.02 11.26
C ASN A 745 -31.40 25.07 10.08
N VAL A 746 -30.16 24.60 9.97
CA VAL A 746 -29.68 23.65 8.94
C VAL A 746 -30.46 22.33 8.97
N MET A 747 -31.02 21.95 10.12
CA MET A 747 -31.87 20.75 10.26
C MET A 747 -33.25 20.85 9.58
N HIS A 748 -33.63 22.02 9.04
CA HIS A 748 -34.88 22.22 8.27
C HIS A 748 -34.66 22.47 6.76
N LEU A 749 -33.46 22.20 6.23
CA LEU A 749 -33.07 22.46 4.84
C LEU A 749 -33.67 21.51 3.77
N GLN A 750 -34.76 20.79 4.05
CA GLN A 750 -35.52 20.14 2.96
C GLN A 750 -36.39 21.12 2.16
N ASN A 751 -36.51 22.41 2.53
CA ASN A 751 -37.47 23.32 1.88
C ASN A 751 -37.04 24.78 1.61
N LEU A 752 -35.74 25.12 1.60
CA LEU A 752 -35.32 26.52 1.38
C LEU A 752 -35.00 26.82 -0.10
N ALA A 753 -36.04 26.94 -0.91
CA ALA A 753 -35.98 27.59 -2.22
C ALA A 753 -36.21 29.13 -2.16
N LYS A 754 -36.56 29.71 -0.98
CA LYS A 754 -37.12 31.07 -0.90
C LYS A 754 -36.76 31.92 0.33
N GLY A 755 -35.55 31.82 0.89
CA GLY A 755 -35.11 32.71 1.98
C GLY A 755 -34.05 33.72 1.53
N GLU A 756 -34.40 34.99 1.36
CA GLU A 756 -33.42 36.09 1.22
C GLU A 756 -32.80 36.43 2.58
N VAL A 757 -31.47 36.49 2.63
CA VAL A 757 -30.71 36.86 3.84
C VAL A 757 -30.73 38.38 3.97
N LYS A 758 -31.33 38.92 5.04
CA LYS A 758 -31.32 40.38 5.32
C LYS A 758 -29.93 40.86 5.72
N LYS A 759 -29.52 42.02 5.19
CA LYS A 759 -28.25 42.72 5.44
C LYS A 759 -28.08 43.05 6.94
N ALA A 760 -26.96 42.66 7.53
CA ALA A 760 -26.66 42.90 8.95
C ALA A 760 -26.15 44.32 9.24
N GLU A 761 -26.30 44.78 10.50
CA GLU A 761 -25.98 46.16 10.94
C GLU A 761 -24.48 46.44 11.13
N LYS A 762 -23.63 45.43 11.41
CA LYS A 762 -22.16 45.55 11.46
C LYS A 762 -21.47 44.26 10.99
N SER A 763 -20.61 44.38 9.98
CA SER A 763 -19.72 43.32 9.50
C SER A 763 -18.25 43.77 9.56
N THR A 764 -17.35 42.90 10.01
CA THR A 764 -15.90 43.17 10.06
C THR A 764 -15.18 42.16 9.19
N VAL A 765 -14.29 42.61 8.31
CA VAL A 765 -13.39 41.71 7.56
C VAL A 765 -12.38 41.11 8.53
N ILE A 766 -12.34 39.78 8.63
CA ILE A 766 -11.40 39.06 9.51
C ILE A 766 -10.25 38.43 8.73
N GLN A 767 -10.44 38.23 7.42
CA GLN A 767 -9.39 37.71 6.54
C GLN A 767 -9.69 38.04 5.07
N ASP A 768 -8.71 38.58 4.37
CA ASP A 768 -8.74 38.87 2.93
C ASP A 768 -7.44 38.45 2.20
N LYS A 769 -6.47 37.93 2.96
CA LYS A 769 -5.18 37.42 2.48
C LYS A 769 -4.63 36.40 3.47
N ASP A 770 -3.49 35.80 3.11
CA ASP A 770 -2.74 34.89 3.97
C ASP A 770 -3.57 33.70 4.51
N PHE A 771 -4.44 33.14 3.64
CA PHE A 771 -5.34 32.02 3.94
C PHE A 771 -4.64 30.71 4.37
N PHE A 772 -3.31 30.66 4.27
CA PHE A 772 -2.50 29.60 4.87
C PHE A 772 -2.50 29.61 6.41
N ARG A 773 -2.98 30.70 7.05
CA ARG A 773 -3.23 30.83 8.50
C ARG A 773 -4.73 30.92 8.80
N PRO A 774 -5.19 30.45 9.97
CA PRO A 774 -6.56 30.72 10.40
C PRO A 774 -6.73 32.15 10.90
N ALA A 775 -7.93 32.69 10.73
CA ALA A 775 -8.35 33.94 11.34
C ALA A 775 -9.01 33.71 12.70
N ALA A 776 -8.69 34.55 13.68
CA ALA A 776 -9.42 34.61 14.93
C ALA A 776 -10.77 35.31 14.72
N VAL A 777 -11.84 34.67 15.16
CA VAL A 777 -13.20 35.18 15.05
C VAL A 777 -13.51 36.06 16.27
N PRO A 778 -13.92 37.33 16.08
CA PRO A 778 -14.24 38.23 17.19
C PRO A 778 -15.35 37.71 18.10
N VAL A 779 -15.26 38.04 19.39
CA VAL A 779 -16.33 37.82 20.37
C VAL A 779 -17.61 38.53 19.92
N GLY A 780 -18.76 37.87 20.04
CA GLY A 780 -20.06 38.38 19.60
C GLY A 780 -20.34 38.20 18.10
N THR A 781 -19.52 37.42 17.39
CA THR A 781 -19.82 37.04 16.00
C THR A 781 -20.95 36.03 15.95
N THR A 782 -22.05 36.38 15.29
CA THR A 782 -23.24 35.53 15.14
C THR A 782 -23.24 34.74 13.83
N ALA A 783 -22.54 35.24 12.81
CA ALA A 783 -22.41 34.57 11.52
C ALA A 783 -21.06 34.86 10.84
N LEU A 784 -20.63 33.96 9.95
CA LEU A 784 -19.48 34.17 9.06
C LEU A 784 -19.95 34.16 7.60
N GLU A 785 -19.55 35.17 6.84
CA GLU A 785 -19.83 35.29 5.41
C GLU A 785 -18.54 35.08 4.60
N PHE A 786 -18.62 34.25 3.56
CA PHE A 786 -17.48 33.91 2.71
C PHE A 786 -17.71 34.48 1.30
N TYR A 787 -16.74 35.21 0.77
CA TYR A 787 -16.81 35.88 -0.53
C TYR A 787 -15.68 35.40 -1.43
N LEU A 788 -15.97 35.29 -2.72
CA LEU A 788 -15.00 35.08 -3.80
C LEU A 788 -15.22 36.17 -4.83
N ASN A 789 -14.15 36.86 -5.24
CA ASN A 789 -14.24 37.94 -6.22
C ASN A 789 -13.64 37.56 -7.59
N ASP A 790 -12.87 36.46 -7.68
CA ASP A 790 -12.39 35.89 -8.94
C ASP A 790 -13.18 34.60 -9.26
N PRO A 791 -13.84 34.48 -10.42
CA PRO A 791 -14.50 33.23 -10.85
C PRO A 791 -13.57 32.01 -10.94
N LYS A 792 -12.25 32.22 -10.99
CA LYS A 792 -11.24 31.16 -10.97
C LYS A 792 -10.91 30.68 -9.56
N ASP A 793 -11.26 31.45 -8.54
CA ASP A 793 -11.11 31.05 -7.14
C ASP A 793 -12.19 30.06 -6.74
N TYR A 794 -11.87 29.25 -5.74
CA TYR A 794 -12.78 28.28 -5.18
C TYR A 794 -12.37 27.89 -3.76
N ILE A 795 -13.36 27.51 -2.96
CA ILE A 795 -13.20 26.99 -1.60
C ILE A 795 -13.28 25.47 -1.64
N GLU A 796 -12.22 24.80 -1.19
CA GLU A 796 -12.16 23.35 -1.03
C GLU A 796 -12.76 22.90 0.30
N ASP A 797 -12.36 23.55 1.40
CA ASP A 797 -12.91 23.25 2.72
C ASP A 797 -12.92 24.47 3.65
N ILE A 798 -13.85 24.43 4.61
CA ILE A 798 -13.99 25.40 5.69
C ILE A 798 -13.99 24.64 7.02
N THR A 799 -13.10 25.05 7.92
CA THR A 799 -13.03 24.51 9.28
C THR A 799 -13.16 25.64 10.29
N VAL A 800 -14.09 25.52 11.23
CA VAL A 800 -14.31 26.45 12.35
C VAL A 800 -14.28 25.67 13.65
N TRP A 801 -13.48 26.12 14.61
CA TRP A 801 -13.28 25.42 15.89
C TRP A 801 -12.96 26.39 17.02
N PHE A 802 -13.07 25.91 18.25
CA PHE A 802 -12.79 26.66 19.45
C PHE A 802 -11.64 26.05 20.24
N ILE A 803 -10.82 26.93 20.81
CA ILE A 803 -9.74 26.59 21.71
C ILE A 803 -10.01 27.31 23.04
N PRO A 804 -10.12 26.59 24.16
CA PRO A 804 -10.29 27.21 25.47
C PRO A 804 -9.02 27.95 25.91
N GLU A 805 -9.18 29.09 26.56
CA GLU A 805 -8.09 29.75 27.30
C GLU A 805 -7.72 28.97 28.57
#